data_AF-A0A401WEQ2-F1
#
_entry.id   AF-A0A401WEQ2-F1
#
_cell.length_a   1.000
_cell.length_b   1.000
_cell.length_c   1.000
_cell.angle_alpha   90.00
_cell.angle_beta   90.00
_cell.angle_gamma   90.00
#
_symmetry.space_group_name_H-M   'P 1'
#
loop_
_entity.id
_entity.type
_entity.pdbx_description
1 polymer ?
#
loop_
_entity_poly.entity_id
_entity_poly.type
_entity_poly.pdbx_seq_one_letter_code
_entity_poly.pdbx_strand_id
1 'polypeptide(L)'
;MTEISVVVIVYNDAERLPAAVQSVLGQSFGDVEVVIVDDCSTDGSFAVAQGLARRWPGRVRAFQLEENSGAGGEPRNRGVREAVGRYVMFLDSDDVLERNACRNLVEAAEATRADLVSGLCVRLHKDAPVEKRNEWYAWLYQRTRTLESVAELPDLFVWDTLSTNKCYRRDFLLEHDLRFPKGMFYEDLQFIAQAYLAAGRITLIPNQVYFWHVHQAAAVKSVTNRRHEMTNYAHRLEVHRRIDAMLAERGMAEMRVAKDVKFLKHDLVLHLRDLPFRDAAYRAEFARLSAGYLATLAPEAYGRAQPLQAVCGYLLGRGDWANLIPAVDALLNPGKVAVPLTEREGRVFWCAEHLEDPLGREVLDVTELGYHTRPLEKMFLRNQLTAFEAAAGGGVRLAGRVTNALGRIGEGARLRAELQFSARRRGLQAFTFPVAAVRHAGEVIEWEAVADVSGRLRPLGIIDAVWDVRLVLEADGVRTTTRLSVADTDLSGRPLPVRPRLTRMVADHVRPHVSAKGHLAFELVGEDPGRERARELITKSVQGRPGALAKSGYRRARALRRQLTSGDAKLRAYREVFSRLPVKKGTVVFESHLGRQYSDSPRALYEEMRRQNLQFEAYWAYSGDPGAFPADATLVRRWSLPYLKALAQAEFWVDNQSFPLKLDKRPETTYIQTWHGSALKKMGFDQPAQKTLTRAQQAEQQRALDRFDRFLVRSEHDVRTLARAFRLPERALLRVGYPRNDALVQARRAEEAGQARVRGPLAAELGIDAGKQVILYAPTFRTGGGRSHRFELPFDAERFAERFGDRYVLLVRSHYLNHVTLPPTVAGSVLDVSAHHDVAPFLELADVLVTDYSSVMFDYALLDRPMVFFTYDYQAYVHEQRGTYFDLREHAPGPLVETEEAFFGALEELGAGGREYAAARKRFVAHFGEYERGDAARTLVEQFFSHWSR
;
A
#
# COMPACT_ATOMS: atom_id res chain seq x y z
N MET A 1 -16.26 -43.49 -23.20
CA MET A 1 -14.80 -43.70 -23.37
C MET A 1 -14.13 -42.73 -22.40
N THR A 2 -13.00 -43.10 -21.80
CA THR A 2 -12.29 -42.19 -20.89
C THR A 2 -11.86 -40.94 -21.64
N GLU A 3 -12.30 -39.77 -21.19
CA GLU A 3 -12.02 -38.50 -21.87
C GLU A 3 -10.72 -37.87 -21.36
N ILE A 4 -10.43 -37.97 -20.08
CA ILE A 4 -9.22 -37.40 -19.48
C ILE A 4 -8.55 -38.34 -18.48
N SER A 5 -7.23 -38.45 -18.59
CA SER A 5 -6.36 -39.14 -17.64
C SER A 5 -5.67 -38.13 -16.74
N VAL A 6 -5.90 -38.23 -15.42
CA VAL A 6 -5.11 -37.47 -14.44
C VAL A 6 -3.97 -38.34 -13.95
N VAL A 7 -2.75 -37.94 -14.31
CA VAL A 7 -1.51 -38.58 -13.87
C VAL A 7 -1.15 -38.03 -12.50
N VAL A 8 -1.22 -38.88 -11.48
CA VAL A 8 -0.87 -38.54 -10.09
C VAL A 8 0.51 -39.09 -9.78
N ILE A 9 1.47 -38.22 -9.47
CA ILE A 9 2.82 -38.66 -9.10
C ILE A 9 2.99 -38.68 -7.58
N VAL A 10 3.71 -39.68 -7.08
CA VAL A 10 3.95 -39.85 -5.64
C VAL A 10 5.37 -40.33 -5.36
N TYR A 11 5.99 -39.71 -4.36
CA TYR A 11 7.25 -40.16 -3.76
C TYR A 11 7.21 -39.85 -2.27
N ASN A 12 7.20 -40.90 -1.44
CA ASN A 12 7.14 -40.79 0.02
C ASN A 12 6.03 -39.85 0.55
N ASP A 13 4.81 -40.04 0.05
CA ASP A 13 3.63 -39.27 0.46
C ASP A 13 2.37 -40.13 0.65
N ALA A 14 2.50 -41.19 1.45
CA ALA A 14 1.41 -42.11 1.73
C ALA A 14 0.18 -41.42 2.39
N GLU A 15 0.42 -40.35 3.15
CA GLU A 15 -0.61 -39.65 3.92
C GLU A 15 -1.53 -38.81 3.02
N ARG A 16 -0.99 -38.07 2.04
CA ARG A 16 -1.77 -37.11 1.23
C ARG A 16 -2.30 -37.69 -0.07
N LEU A 17 -1.66 -38.74 -0.61
CA LEU A 17 -2.07 -39.41 -1.85
C LEU A 17 -3.59 -39.72 -1.91
N PRO A 18 -4.25 -40.25 -0.87
CA PRO A 18 -5.69 -40.51 -0.92
C PRO A 18 -6.55 -39.27 -1.19
N ALA A 19 -6.16 -38.11 -0.66
CA ALA A 19 -6.89 -36.85 -0.86
C ALA A 19 -6.74 -36.34 -2.30
N ALA A 20 -5.53 -36.41 -2.85
CA ALA A 20 -5.28 -36.07 -4.26
C ALA A 20 -6.15 -36.93 -5.19
N VAL A 21 -6.10 -38.26 -5.03
CA VAL A 21 -6.91 -39.20 -5.81
C VAL A 21 -8.41 -38.97 -5.63
N GLN A 22 -8.87 -38.68 -4.41
CA GLN A 22 -10.28 -38.41 -4.15
C GLN A 22 -10.76 -37.10 -4.80
N SER A 23 -9.90 -36.09 -4.95
CA SER A 23 -10.21 -34.86 -5.69
C SER A 23 -10.44 -35.11 -7.18
N VAL A 24 -9.74 -36.10 -7.76
CA VAL A 24 -9.94 -36.55 -9.14
C VAL A 24 -11.20 -37.40 -9.29
N LEU A 25 -11.40 -38.39 -8.41
CA LEU A 25 -12.59 -39.23 -8.44
C LEU A 25 -13.88 -38.42 -8.19
N GLY A 26 -13.74 -37.33 -7.46
CA GLY A 26 -14.79 -36.36 -7.16
C GLY A 26 -15.00 -35.30 -8.24
N GLN A 27 -14.37 -35.35 -9.42
CA GLN A 27 -14.66 -34.39 -10.49
C GLN A 27 -16.13 -34.44 -10.92
N SER A 28 -16.68 -33.30 -11.34
CA SER A 28 -18.02 -33.23 -11.93
C SER A 28 -18.11 -33.82 -13.34
N PHE A 29 -16.96 -34.16 -13.92
CA PHE A 29 -16.83 -34.81 -15.22
C PHE A 29 -16.77 -36.33 -15.01
N GLY A 30 -17.66 -37.09 -15.67
CA GLY A 30 -17.84 -38.52 -15.40
C GLY A 30 -16.72 -39.41 -15.94
N ASP A 31 -16.11 -39.02 -17.06
CA ASP A 31 -15.17 -39.83 -17.83
C ASP A 31 -13.70 -39.52 -17.48
N VAL A 32 -13.37 -39.59 -16.19
CA VAL A 32 -12.03 -39.33 -15.64
C VAL A 32 -11.41 -40.61 -15.10
N GLU A 33 -10.18 -40.92 -15.54
CA GLU A 33 -9.32 -41.93 -14.92
C GLU A 33 -8.18 -41.32 -14.09
N VAL A 34 -7.66 -42.11 -13.16
CA VAL A 34 -6.49 -41.79 -12.33
C VAL A 34 -5.36 -42.76 -12.66
N VAL A 35 -4.21 -42.24 -13.05
CA VAL A 35 -2.98 -43.00 -13.29
C VAL A 35 -1.97 -42.61 -12.22
N ILE A 36 -1.85 -43.41 -11.17
CA ILE A 36 -0.90 -43.19 -10.09
C ILE A 36 0.45 -43.79 -10.49
N VAL A 37 1.52 -42.98 -10.41
CA VAL A 37 2.89 -43.44 -10.65
C VAL A 37 3.77 -43.14 -9.44
N ASP A 38 4.22 -44.21 -8.78
CA ASP A 38 5.12 -44.16 -7.63
C ASP A 38 6.59 -44.17 -8.08
N ASP A 39 7.37 -43.21 -7.58
CA ASP A 39 8.80 -43.05 -7.87
C ASP A 39 9.66 -43.91 -6.94
N CYS A 40 9.32 -45.20 -6.82
CA CYS A 40 10.00 -46.16 -5.95
C CYS A 40 10.05 -45.70 -4.46
N SER A 41 8.89 -45.37 -3.88
CA SER A 41 8.78 -44.91 -2.49
C SER A 41 9.15 -45.97 -1.47
N THR A 42 9.61 -45.52 -0.30
CA THR A 42 10.04 -46.38 0.83
C THR A 42 9.17 -46.24 2.09
N ASP A 43 8.15 -45.37 2.07
CA ASP A 43 7.25 -45.08 3.20
C ASP A 43 5.89 -45.82 3.17
N GLY A 44 5.71 -46.75 2.21
CA GLY A 44 4.44 -47.43 1.99
C GLY A 44 3.47 -46.73 1.03
N SER A 45 3.87 -45.63 0.38
CA SER A 45 3.06 -44.93 -0.63
C SER A 45 2.53 -45.86 -1.73
N PHE A 46 3.37 -46.77 -2.24
CA PHE A 46 2.93 -47.70 -3.28
C PHE A 46 1.87 -48.69 -2.79
N ALA A 47 1.95 -49.15 -1.54
CA ALA A 47 0.91 -50.00 -0.96
C ALA A 47 -0.43 -49.25 -0.84
N VAL A 48 -0.39 -47.96 -0.51
CA VAL A 48 -1.57 -47.08 -0.54
C VAL A 48 -2.11 -46.94 -1.97
N ALA A 49 -1.25 -46.70 -2.96
CA ALA A 49 -1.64 -46.63 -4.36
C ALA A 49 -2.32 -47.92 -4.86
N GLN A 50 -1.76 -49.09 -4.52
CA GLN A 50 -2.37 -50.39 -4.81
C GLN A 50 -3.72 -50.59 -4.10
N GLY A 51 -3.86 -50.08 -2.87
CA GLY A 51 -5.13 -50.06 -2.14
C GLY A 51 -6.20 -49.22 -2.87
N LEU A 52 -5.82 -48.04 -3.37
CA LEU A 52 -6.72 -47.16 -4.12
C LEU A 52 -7.14 -47.78 -5.46
N ALA A 53 -6.20 -48.42 -6.18
CA ALA A 53 -6.49 -49.14 -7.43
C ALA A 53 -7.46 -50.31 -7.22
N ARG A 54 -7.28 -51.10 -6.15
CA ARG A 54 -8.20 -52.20 -5.79
C ARG A 54 -9.58 -51.69 -5.38
N ARG A 55 -9.65 -50.54 -4.72
CA ARG A 55 -10.93 -49.93 -4.29
C ARG A 55 -11.75 -49.38 -5.45
N TRP A 56 -11.11 -48.93 -6.53
CA TRP A 56 -11.75 -48.30 -7.68
C TRP A 56 -11.29 -48.93 -9.01
N PRO A 57 -11.60 -50.22 -9.23
CA PRO A 57 -11.17 -50.94 -10.42
C PRO A 57 -11.70 -50.27 -11.69
N GLY A 58 -10.86 -50.19 -12.73
CA GLY A 58 -11.20 -49.56 -14.01
C GLY A 58 -11.19 -48.02 -14.00
N ARG A 59 -11.09 -47.38 -12.83
CA ARG A 59 -10.97 -45.91 -12.70
C ARG A 59 -9.62 -45.46 -12.14
N VAL A 60 -8.97 -46.30 -11.35
CA VAL A 60 -7.66 -46.02 -10.76
C VAL A 60 -6.68 -47.14 -11.14
N ARG A 61 -5.53 -46.77 -11.68
CA ARG A 61 -4.41 -47.66 -11.96
C ARG A 61 -3.17 -47.18 -11.22
N ALA A 62 -2.35 -48.10 -10.73
CA ALA A 62 -1.15 -47.78 -9.97
C ALA A 62 0.06 -48.51 -10.58
N PHE A 63 1.13 -47.76 -10.80
CA PHE A 63 2.40 -48.23 -11.33
C PHE A 63 3.53 -47.80 -10.40
N GLN A 64 4.61 -48.57 -10.38
CA GLN A 64 5.84 -48.23 -9.65
C GLN A 64 7.01 -48.25 -10.63
N LEU A 65 7.91 -47.30 -10.52
CA LEU A 65 9.19 -47.32 -11.23
C LEU A 65 10.15 -48.33 -10.59
N GLU A 66 11.09 -48.86 -11.38
CA GLU A 66 12.07 -49.85 -10.90
C GLU A 66 13.07 -49.26 -9.90
N GLU A 67 13.39 -47.98 -10.05
CA GLU A 67 14.30 -47.22 -9.19
C GLU A 67 13.79 -45.79 -8.99
N ASN A 68 14.28 -45.12 -7.94
CA ASN A 68 13.96 -43.72 -7.70
C ASN A 68 14.64 -42.83 -8.76
N SER A 69 13.85 -42.04 -9.48
CA SER A 69 14.33 -41.18 -10.57
C SER A 69 14.91 -39.84 -10.11
N GLY A 70 14.74 -39.51 -8.82
CA GLY A 70 15.27 -38.30 -8.18
C GLY A 70 14.48 -37.01 -8.45
N ALA A 71 13.45 -37.03 -9.31
CA ALA A 71 12.61 -35.87 -9.65
C ALA A 71 11.24 -36.29 -10.21
N GLY A 72 10.27 -35.37 -10.27
CA GLY A 72 8.90 -35.67 -10.72
C GLY A 72 8.75 -36.02 -12.22
N GLY A 73 9.81 -35.86 -13.02
CA GLY A 73 9.74 -36.00 -14.48
C GLY A 73 9.46 -37.42 -14.99
N GLU A 74 10.22 -38.43 -14.54
CA GLU A 74 10.02 -39.81 -15.03
C GLU A 74 8.66 -40.39 -14.64
N PRO A 75 8.16 -40.20 -13.40
CA PRO A 75 6.80 -40.61 -13.04
C PRO A 75 5.73 -40.00 -13.95
N ARG A 76 5.84 -38.70 -14.30
CA ARG A 76 4.93 -38.05 -15.25
C ARG A 76 5.03 -38.66 -16.65
N ASN A 77 6.25 -38.89 -17.15
CA ASN A 77 6.47 -39.53 -18.45
C ASN A 77 5.88 -40.94 -18.53
N ARG A 78 6.06 -41.76 -17.48
CA ARG A 78 5.42 -43.08 -17.38
C ARG A 78 3.90 -42.95 -17.36
N GLY A 79 3.36 -41.99 -16.62
CA GLY A 79 1.92 -41.73 -16.58
C GLY A 79 1.34 -41.38 -17.95
N VAL A 80 2.02 -40.57 -18.75
CA VAL A 80 1.60 -40.25 -20.14
C VAL A 80 1.56 -41.51 -21.01
N ARG A 81 2.54 -42.42 -20.88
CA ARG A 81 2.56 -43.69 -21.64
C ARG A 81 1.40 -44.59 -21.26
N GLU A 82 1.04 -44.63 -19.98
CA GLU A 82 -0.04 -45.47 -19.47
C GLU A 82 -1.44 -44.86 -19.65
N ALA A 83 -1.54 -43.55 -19.82
CA ALA A 83 -2.80 -42.82 -20.00
C ALA A 83 -3.57 -43.30 -21.25
N VAL A 84 -4.88 -43.50 -21.10
CA VAL A 84 -5.79 -43.91 -22.19
C VAL A 84 -6.82 -42.83 -22.55
N GLY A 85 -6.91 -41.75 -21.78
CA GLY A 85 -7.80 -40.62 -22.05
C GLY A 85 -7.35 -39.78 -23.24
N ARG A 86 -8.30 -39.14 -23.94
CA ARG A 86 -7.98 -38.22 -25.04
C ARG A 86 -7.20 -36.99 -24.59
N TYR A 87 -7.38 -36.60 -23.33
CA TYR A 87 -6.63 -35.54 -22.67
C TYR A 87 -5.82 -36.07 -21.49
N VAL A 88 -4.73 -35.39 -21.15
CA VAL A 88 -3.89 -35.68 -19.98
C VAL A 88 -3.82 -34.43 -19.10
N MET A 89 -3.82 -34.61 -17.78
CA MET A 89 -3.57 -33.58 -16.77
C MET A 89 -2.65 -34.16 -15.68
N PHE A 90 -1.80 -33.33 -15.07
CA PHE A 90 -0.89 -33.76 -14.01
C PHE A 90 -1.37 -33.27 -12.63
N LEU A 91 -1.16 -34.10 -11.61
CA LEU A 91 -1.47 -33.78 -10.21
C LEU A 91 -0.37 -34.30 -9.29
N ASP A 92 0.15 -33.44 -8.43
CA ASP A 92 1.09 -33.85 -7.39
C ASP A 92 0.34 -34.43 -6.18
N SER A 93 0.93 -35.42 -5.50
CA SER A 93 0.26 -36.17 -4.41
C SER A 93 -0.10 -35.34 -3.17
N ASP A 94 0.47 -34.16 -2.99
CA ASP A 94 0.18 -33.22 -1.89
C ASP A 94 -0.86 -32.14 -2.25
N ASP A 95 -1.27 -32.07 -3.52
CA ASP A 95 -2.20 -31.09 -4.07
C ASP A 95 -3.58 -31.68 -4.40
N VAL A 96 -4.54 -30.82 -4.76
CA VAL A 96 -5.89 -31.24 -5.16
C VAL A 96 -6.45 -30.42 -6.31
N LEU A 97 -7.36 -31.02 -7.08
CA LEU A 97 -8.08 -30.32 -8.16
C LEU A 97 -9.34 -29.61 -7.65
N GLU A 98 -9.71 -28.53 -8.34
CA GLU A 98 -11.05 -27.91 -8.18
C GLU A 98 -12.13 -28.86 -8.71
N ARG A 99 -13.35 -28.84 -8.14
CA ARG A 99 -14.44 -29.79 -8.45
C ARG A 99 -14.80 -29.91 -9.93
N ASN A 100 -14.62 -28.84 -10.70
CA ASN A 100 -14.96 -28.74 -12.12
C ASN A 100 -13.73 -28.58 -13.01
N ALA A 101 -12.51 -28.82 -12.50
CA ALA A 101 -11.27 -28.62 -13.23
C ALA A 101 -11.25 -29.38 -14.56
N CYS A 102 -11.48 -30.69 -14.53
CA CYS A 102 -11.46 -31.53 -15.73
C CYS A 102 -12.55 -31.12 -16.73
N ARG A 103 -13.76 -30.81 -16.25
CA ARG A 103 -14.86 -30.35 -17.10
C ARG A 103 -14.49 -29.06 -17.83
N ASN A 104 -14.09 -28.02 -17.08
CA ASN A 104 -13.80 -26.70 -17.63
C ASN A 104 -12.64 -26.73 -18.64
N LEU A 105 -11.60 -27.52 -18.35
CA LEU A 105 -10.44 -27.67 -19.22
C LEU A 105 -10.79 -28.42 -20.52
N VAL A 106 -11.48 -29.56 -20.42
CA VAL A 106 -11.86 -30.37 -21.60
C VAL A 106 -12.91 -29.65 -22.46
N GLU A 107 -13.94 -29.04 -21.87
CA GLU A 107 -14.95 -28.29 -22.63
C GLU A 107 -14.31 -27.12 -23.40
N ALA A 108 -13.35 -26.42 -22.79
CA ALA A 108 -12.61 -25.37 -23.47
C ALA A 108 -11.72 -25.94 -24.59
N ALA A 109 -11.07 -27.09 -24.37
CA ALA A 109 -10.23 -27.74 -25.38
C ALA A 109 -11.05 -28.16 -26.60
N GLU A 110 -12.23 -28.75 -26.40
CA GLU A 110 -13.16 -29.14 -27.47
C GLU A 110 -13.71 -27.92 -28.21
N ALA A 111 -14.16 -26.90 -27.48
CA ALA A 111 -14.77 -25.71 -28.07
C ALA A 111 -13.79 -24.94 -28.97
N THR A 112 -12.52 -24.88 -28.58
CA THR A 112 -11.50 -24.12 -29.31
C THR A 112 -10.60 -25.00 -30.18
N ARG A 113 -10.70 -26.33 -30.05
CA ARG A 113 -9.77 -27.31 -30.63
C ARG A 113 -8.31 -27.03 -30.22
N ALA A 114 -8.09 -26.66 -28.96
CA ALA A 114 -6.76 -26.36 -28.45
C ALA A 114 -5.93 -27.64 -28.24
N ASP A 115 -4.63 -27.56 -28.51
CA ASP A 115 -3.66 -28.61 -28.15
C ASP A 115 -3.42 -28.63 -26.64
N LEU A 116 -3.50 -27.44 -26.02
CA LEU A 116 -3.26 -27.20 -24.60
C LEU A 116 -4.25 -26.16 -24.06
N VAL A 117 -4.83 -26.44 -22.90
CA VAL A 117 -5.66 -25.50 -22.14
C VAL A 117 -5.06 -25.28 -20.77
N SER A 118 -4.96 -24.02 -20.34
CA SER A 118 -4.46 -23.63 -19.02
C SER A 118 -5.52 -22.88 -18.22
N GLY A 119 -5.65 -23.22 -16.94
CA GLY A 119 -6.55 -22.54 -16.00
C GLY A 119 -5.82 -21.91 -14.82
N LEU A 120 -6.55 -21.19 -13.98
CA LEU A 120 -6.00 -20.49 -12.83
C LEU A 120 -5.58 -21.46 -11.71
N CYS A 121 -4.31 -21.41 -11.33
CA CYS A 121 -3.78 -22.08 -10.14
C CYS A 121 -3.96 -21.17 -8.90
N VAL A 122 -4.33 -21.75 -7.76
CA VAL A 122 -4.46 -21.03 -6.48
C VAL A 122 -3.62 -21.70 -5.40
N ARG A 123 -2.71 -20.93 -4.80
CA ARG A 123 -1.93 -21.36 -3.64
C ARG A 123 -2.74 -21.26 -2.35
N LEU A 124 -2.86 -22.36 -1.62
CA LEU A 124 -3.53 -22.45 -0.32
C LEU A 124 -2.48 -22.68 0.78
N HIS A 125 -2.26 -21.68 1.64
CA HIS A 125 -1.34 -21.81 2.76
C HIS A 125 -2.02 -22.51 3.94
N LYS A 126 -1.64 -23.77 4.20
CA LYS A 126 -2.27 -24.62 5.21
C LYS A 126 -1.82 -24.34 6.64
N ASP A 127 -0.62 -23.78 6.81
CA ASP A 127 -0.02 -23.53 8.13
C ASP A 127 -0.38 -22.15 8.71
N ALA A 128 -1.14 -21.34 7.98
CA ALA A 128 -1.54 -20.01 8.44
C ALA A 128 -2.77 -20.10 9.38
N PRO A 129 -2.88 -19.24 10.42
CA PRO A 129 -4.03 -19.22 11.34
C PRO A 129 -5.41 -18.98 10.67
N VAL A 130 -5.36 -18.46 9.44
CA VAL A 130 -6.48 -18.32 8.49
C VAL A 130 -5.94 -18.82 7.16
N GLU A 131 -6.67 -19.72 6.49
CA GLU A 131 -6.28 -20.21 5.15
C GLU A 131 -6.08 -19.00 4.23
N LYS A 132 -4.82 -18.74 3.89
CA LYS A 132 -4.45 -17.66 2.97
C LYS A 132 -4.48 -18.25 1.56
N ARG A 133 -5.27 -17.61 0.69
CA ARG A 133 -5.40 -17.98 -0.72
C ARG A 133 -4.68 -16.93 -1.57
N ASN A 134 -3.81 -17.36 -2.47
CA ASN A 134 -3.13 -16.47 -3.43
C ASN A 134 -3.28 -17.05 -4.83
N GLU A 135 -3.92 -16.31 -5.72
CA GLU A 135 -4.07 -16.68 -7.14
C GLU A 135 -2.72 -16.51 -7.87
N TRP A 136 -2.30 -17.55 -8.58
CA TRP A 136 -1.01 -17.59 -9.27
C TRP A 136 -1.10 -16.85 -10.60
N TYR A 137 -0.41 -15.71 -10.70
CA TYR A 137 -0.42 -14.83 -11.88
C TYR A 137 -1.81 -14.55 -12.47
N ALA A 138 -2.78 -14.19 -11.61
CA ALA A 138 -4.18 -13.99 -11.99
C ALA A 138 -4.41 -13.05 -13.19
N TRP A 139 -3.47 -12.13 -13.45
CA TRP A 139 -3.53 -11.21 -14.58
C TRP A 139 -3.44 -11.91 -15.96
N LEU A 140 -2.83 -13.10 -16.05
CA LEU A 140 -2.85 -13.94 -17.25
C LEU A 140 -4.22 -14.58 -17.51
N TYR A 141 -5.02 -14.75 -16.46
CA TYR A 141 -6.27 -15.52 -16.43
C TYR A 141 -7.50 -14.65 -16.20
N GLN A 142 -7.47 -13.37 -16.57
CA GLN A 142 -8.60 -12.45 -16.35
C GLN A 142 -9.83 -12.75 -17.23
N ARG A 143 -9.60 -13.37 -18.40
CA ARG A 143 -10.63 -13.69 -19.38
C ARG A 143 -10.21 -14.92 -20.18
N THR A 144 -11.19 -15.58 -20.78
CA THR A 144 -10.91 -16.63 -21.75
C THR A 144 -10.22 -16.02 -22.97
N ARG A 145 -9.11 -16.63 -23.41
CA ARG A 145 -8.38 -16.23 -24.62
C ARG A 145 -7.80 -17.47 -25.29
N THR A 146 -7.88 -17.52 -26.62
CA THR A 146 -7.21 -18.52 -27.44
C THR A 146 -6.09 -17.83 -28.23
N LEU A 147 -4.93 -18.46 -28.27
CA LEU A 147 -3.72 -18.03 -28.98
C LEU A 147 -3.43 -19.08 -30.05
N GLU A 148 -3.05 -18.64 -31.24
CA GLU A 148 -2.51 -19.52 -32.30
C GLU A 148 -1.00 -19.75 -32.12
N SER A 149 -0.35 -18.95 -31.26
CA SER A 149 1.02 -19.19 -30.82
C SER A 149 1.29 -18.51 -29.47
N VAL A 150 2.19 -19.09 -28.68
CA VAL A 150 2.66 -18.46 -27.43
C VAL A 150 3.32 -17.09 -27.68
N ALA A 151 3.81 -16.83 -28.89
CA ALA A 151 4.39 -15.53 -29.28
C ALA A 151 3.40 -14.36 -29.17
N GLU A 152 2.09 -14.60 -29.24
CA GLU A 152 1.05 -13.58 -29.04
C GLU A 152 0.91 -13.10 -27.59
N LEU A 153 1.49 -13.85 -26.65
CA LEU A 153 1.51 -13.53 -25.23
C LEU A 153 2.81 -14.05 -24.59
N PRO A 154 3.96 -13.40 -24.84
CA PRO A 154 5.27 -13.83 -24.30
C PRO A 154 5.26 -14.03 -22.77
N ASP A 155 4.47 -13.22 -22.09
CA ASP A 155 4.26 -13.32 -20.66
C ASP A 155 3.73 -14.69 -20.19
N LEU A 156 2.93 -15.39 -20.99
CA LEU A 156 2.47 -16.75 -20.68
C LEU A 156 3.65 -17.73 -20.60
N PHE A 157 4.52 -17.70 -21.61
CA PHE A 157 5.71 -18.53 -21.71
C PHE A 157 6.65 -18.33 -20.51
N VAL A 158 6.76 -17.09 -20.07
CA VAL A 158 7.78 -16.67 -19.11
C VAL A 158 7.30 -16.81 -17.66
N TRP A 159 6.02 -16.57 -17.38
CA TRP A 159 5.49 -16.53 -16.01
C TRP A 159 4.75 -17.80 -15.60
N ASP A 160 3.92 -18.39 -16.47
CA ASP A 160 3.21 -19.63 -16.13
C ASP A 160 3.90 -20.89 -16.64
N THR A 161 4.87 -21.33 -15.84
CA THR A 161 5.70 -22.51 -16.11
C THR A 161 5.19 -23.77 -15.40
N LEU A 162 3.97 -23.78 -14.86
CA LEU A 162 3.42 -24.96 -14.16
C LEU A 162 2.92 -26.00 -15.16
N SER A 163 3.21 -27.28 -14.92
CA SER A 163 2.67 -28.39 -15.73
C SER A 163 1.27 -28.82 -15.30
N THR A 164 0.88 -28.53 -14.05
CA THR A 164 -0.26 -29.12 -13.35
C THR A 164 -1.59 -28.37 -13.51
N ASN A 165 -1.57 -27.07 -13.84
CA ASN A 165 -2.79 -26.28 -14.07
C ASN A 165 -3.35 -26.38 -15.50
N LYS A 166 -2.99 -27.45 -16.22
CA LYS A 166 -3.21 -27.59 -17.67
C LYS A 166 -3.79 -28.95 -18.04
N CYS A 167 -4.57 -28.98 -19.10
CA CYS A 167 -4.84 -30.21 -19.84
C CYS A 167 -4.18 -30.15 -21.22
N TYR A 168 -3.73 -31.31 -21.69
CA TYR A 168 -3.04 -31.48 -22.96
C TYR A 168 -3.79 -32.51 -23.79
N ARG A 169 -3.96 -32.28 -25.09
CA ARG A 169 -4.40 -33.36 -25.98
C ARG A 169 -3.32 -34.45 -25.96
N ARG A 170 -3.70 -35.69 -25.70
CA ARG A 170 -2.74 -36.80 -25.56
C ARG A 170 -1.94 -37.02 -26.83
N ASP A 171 -2.61 -37.03 -27.98
CA ASP A 171 -1.94 -37.23 -29.27
C ASP A 171 -0.96 -36.10 -29.57
N PHE A 172 -1.27 -34.86 -29.18
CA PHE A 172 -0.30 -33.75 -29.26
C PHE A 172 0.96 -34.01 -28.44
N LEU A 173 0.85 -34.56 -27.22
CA LEU A 173 2.03 -34.93 -26.43
C LEU A 173 2.87 -36.01 -27.11
N LEU A 174 2.21 -37.00 -27.73
CA LEU A 174 2.87 -38.15 -28.37
C LEU A 174 3.51 -37.79 -29.72
N GLU A 175 2.77 -37.07 -30.58
CA GLU A 175 3.21 -36.66 -31.91
C GLU A 175 4.44 -35.74 -31.86
N HIS A 176 4.53 -34.88 -30.84
CA HIS A 176 5.64 -33.96 -30.65
C HIS A 176 6.73 -34.48 -29.69
N ASP A 177 6.62 -35.73 -29.22
CA ASP A 177 7.52 -36.36 -28.25
C ASP A 177 7.82 -35.49 -27.01
N LEU A 178 6.77 -34.86 -26.47
CA LEU A 178 6.90 -33.93 -25.34
C LEU A 178 7.14 -34.69 -24.04
N ARG A 179 8.33 -34.52 -23.46
CA ARG A 179 8.78 -35.28 -22.27
C ARG A 179 9.40 -34.39 -21.22
N PHE A 180 9.17 -34.74 -19.96
CA PHE A 180 9.91 -34.16 -18.85
C PHE A 180 11.37 -34.65 -18.87
N PRO A 181 12.37 -33.78 -18.68
CA PRO A 181 13.76 -34.22 -18.56
C PRO A 181 13.96 -35.14 -17.34
N LYS A 182 14.81 -36.16 -17.49
CA LYS A 182 15.17 -37.11 -16.43
C LYS A 182 16.29 -36.56 -15.55
N GLY A 183 16.27 -36.91 -14.26
CA GLY A 183 17.37 -36.64 -13.32
C GLY A 183 17.67 -35.16 -13.05
N MET A 184 16.76 -34.25 -13.41
CA MET A 184 16.93 -32.80 -13.20
C MET A 184 15.73 -32.20 -12.47
N PHE A 185 16.02 -31.19 -11.66
CA PHE A 185 14.99 -30.37 -11.03
C PHE A 185 14.49 -29.29 -11.98
N TYR A 186 13.27 -28.79 -11.72
CA TYR A 186 12.62 -27.77 -12.56
C TYR A 186 12.30 -28.29 -13.97
N GLU A 187 12.04 -29.59 -14.05
CA GLU A 187 11.63 -30.33 -15.24
C GLU A 187 10.40 -29.71 -15.92
N ASP A 188 9.49 -29.11 -15.12
CA ASP A 188 8.30 -28.42 -15.60
C ASP A 188 8.63 -27.23 -16.51
N LEU A 189 9.70 -26.48 -16.21
CA LEU A 189 10.09 -25.31 -17.00
C LEU A 189 10.47 -25.73 -18.42
N GLN A 190 11.22 -26.83 -18.55
CA GLN A 190 11.61 -27.35 -19.86
C GLN A 190 10.39 -27.94 -20.60
N PHE A 191 9.60 -28.76 -19.92
CA PHE A 191 8.42 -29.40 -20.53
C PHE A 191 7.40 -28.37 -21.02
N ILE A 192 7.10 -27.34 -20.22
CA ILE A 192 6.16 -26.29 -20.61
C ILE A 192 6.70 -25.42 -21.74
N ALA A 193 8.00 -25.12 -21.74
CA ALA A 193 8.60 -24.42 -22.87
C ALA A 193 8.45 -25.23 -24.17
N GLN A 194 8.72 -26.54 -24.14
CA GLN A 194 8.50 -27.42 -25.28
C GLN A 194 7.02 -27.44 -25.71
N ALA A 195 6.10 -27.62 -24.77
CA ALA A 195 4.67 -27.67 -25.05
C ALA A 195 4.15 -26.37 -25.66
N TYR A 196 4.52 -25.20 -25.12
CA TYR A 196 4.10 -23.93 -25.69
C TYR A 196 4.70 -23.63 -27.06
N LEU A 197 5.94 -24.07 -27.32
CA LEU A 197 6.60 -23.89 -28.62
C LEU A 197 6.08 -24.87 -29.68
N ALA A 198 5.55 -26.02 -29.27
CA ALA A 198 4.96 -27.02 -30.16
C ALA A 198 3.47 -26.78 -30.44
N ALA A 199 2.73 -26.20 -29.49
CA ALA A 199 1.28 -26.00 -29.61
C ALA A 199 0.93 -25.02 -30.74
N GLY A 200 0.07 -25.47 -31.67
CA GLY A 200 -0.55 -24.61 -32.67
C GLY A 200 -1.77 -23.86 -32.14
N ARG A 201 -2.35 -24.31 -31.01
CA ARG A 201 -3.41 -23.56 -30.33
C ARG A 201 -3.39 -23.74 -28.82
N ILE A 202 -3.38 -22.62 -28.10
CA ILE A 202 -3.36 -22.55 -26.64
C ILE A 202 -4.59 -21.79 -26.15
N THR A 203 -5.35 -22.35 -25.22
CA THR A 203 -6.49 -21.64 -24.59
C THR A 203 -6.23 -21.38 -23.11
N LEU A 204 -6.48 -20.15 -22.66
CA LEU A 204 -6.47 -19.76 -21.26
C LEU A 204 -7.91 -19.57 -20.77
N ILE A 205 -8.24 -20.06 -19.58
CA ILE A 205 -9.55 -19.88 -18.94
C ILE A 205 -9.42 -19.27 -17.55
N PRO A 206 -10.36 -18.39 -17.12
CA PRO A 206 -10.31 -17.75 -15.80
C PRO A 206 -10.65 -18.70 -14.64
N ASN A 207 -11.16 -19.88 -14.95
CA ASN A 207 -11.60 -20.87 -13.99
C ASN A 207 -10.43 -21.34 -13.12
N GLN A 208 -10.68 -21.48 -11.81
CA GLN A 208 -9.75 -22.14 -10.91
C GLN A 208 -9.76 -23.64 -11.22
N VAL A 209 -8.58 -24.23 -11.41
CA VAL A 209 -8.46 -25.66 -11.79
C VAL A 209 -7.57 -26.45 -10.86
N TYR A 210 -6.60 -25.79 -10.22
CA TYR A 210 -5.58 -26.44 -9.42
C TYR A 210 -5.37 -25.73 -8.08
N PHE A 211 -5.41 -26.48 -6.99
CA PHE A 211 -5.14 -25.98 -5.65
C PHE A 211 -3.79 -26.50 -5.14
N TRP A 212 -2.81 -25.60 -5.22
CA TRP A 212 -1.45 -25.86 -4.75
C TRP A 212 -1.37 -25.64 -3.24
N HIS A 213 -1.24 -26.72 -2.48
CA HIS A 213 -1.08 -26.70 -1.04
C HIS A 213 0.34 -26.29 -0.65
N VAL A 214 0.45 -25.24 0.16
CA VAL A 214 1.74 -24.72 0.64
C VAL A 214 1.84 -24.91 2.15
N HIS A 215 2.74 -25.80 2.54
CA HIS A 215 3.15 -26.05 3.92
C HIS A 215 4.49 -25.33 4.20
N GLN A 216 4.45 -24.28 5.03
CA GLN A 216 5.62 -23.51 5.46
C GLN A 216 6.48 -24.26 6.50
N ALA A 217 5.88 -25.19 7.27
CA ALA A 217 6.55 -25.95 8.34
C ALA A 217 6.88 -27.40 7.93
N ALA A 218 6.88 -27.73 6.64
CA ALA A 218 7.18 -29.08 6.18
C ALA A 218 8.61 -29.50 6.57
N ALA A 219 8.76 -30.72 7.09
CA ALA A 219 10.04 -31.29 7.47
C ALA A 219 11.00 -31.43 6.27
N VAL A 220 10.46 -31.69 5.08
CA VAL A 220 11.18 -31.68 3.80
C VAL A 220 10.81 -30.41 3.03
N LYS A 221 11.79 -29.54 2.81
CA LYS A 221 11.60 -28.31 2.03
C LYS A 221 11.54 -28.65 0.53
N SER A 222 10.59 -28.05 -0.19
CA SER A 222 10.54 -28.11 -1.67
C SER A 222 11.90 -27.73 -2.28
N VAL A 223 12.25 -28.27 -3.44
CA VAL A 223 13.52 -27.97 -4.14
C VAL A 223 13.81 -26.47 -4.24
N THR A 224 12.81 -25.66 -4.60
CA THR A 224 12.89 -24.18 -4.68
C THR A 224 13.26 -23.49 -3.35
N ASN A 225 13.07 -24.18 -2.21
CA ASN A 225 13.41 -23.70 -0.86
C ASN A 225 14.72 -24.31 -0.34
N ARG A 226 15.35 -25.25 -1.07
CA ARG A 226 16.68 -25.81 -0.79
C ARG A 226 17.79 -25.07 -1.56
N ARG A 227 17.70 -23.74 -1.63
CA ARG A 227 18.61 -22.87 -2.44
C ARG A 227 20.08 -22.92 -2.03
N HIS A 228 20.37 -23.48 -0.87
CA HIS A 228 21.73 -23.70 -0.38
C HIS A 228 22.44 -24.84 -1.12
N GLU A 229 21.70 -25.77 -1.74
CA GLU A 229 22.28 -26.83 -2.55
C GLU A 229 22.60 -26.28 -3.94
N MET A 230 23.88 -26.27 -4.31
CA MET A 230 24.32 -25.69 -5.58
C MET A 230 23.76 -26.43 -6.81
N THR A 231 23.51 -27.74 -6.69
CA THR A 231 22.88 -28.56 -7.73
C THR A 231 21.55 -27.97 -8.21
N ASN A 232 20.77 -27.35 -7.31
CA ASN A 232 19.52 -26.68 -7.68
C ASN A 232 19.76 -25.51 -8.64
N TYR A 233 20.80 -24.72 -8.39
CA TYR A 233 21.13 -23.61 -9.27
C TYR A 233 21.70 -24.09 -10.61
N ALA A 234 22.59 -25.08 -10.58
CA ALA A 234 23.16 -25.69 -11.78
C ALA A 234 22.08 -26.27 -12.72
N HIS A 235 21.13 -27.05 -12.19
CA HIS A 235 20.00 -27.58 -12.97
C HIS A 235 19.13 -26.47 -13.56
N ARG A 236 18.87 -25.39 -12.80
CA ARG A 236 18.10 -24.24 -13.31
C ARG A 236 18.81 -23.57 -14.50
N LEU A 237 20.12 -23.34 -14.42
CA LEU A 237 20.89 -22.78 -15.52
C LEU A 237 20.87 -23.69 -16.74
N GLU A 238 21.01 -25.00 -16.55
CA GLU A 238 20.95 -25.98 -17.63
C GLU A 238 19.59 -25.99 -18.35
N VAL A 239 18.49 -25.97 -17.60
CA VAL A 239 17.14 -25.85 -18.18
C VAL A 239 17.01 -24.57 -19.01
N HIS A 240 17.53 -23.45 -18.50
CA HIS A 240 17.52 -22.19 -19.23
C HIS A 240 18.35 -22.26 -20.53
N ARG A 241 19.56 -22.86 -20.52
CA ARG A 241 20.36 -23.07 -21.74
C ARG A 241 19.63 -23.89 -22.79
N ARG A 242 18.92 -24.93 -22.37
CA ARG A 242 18.10 -25.75 -23.28
C ARG A 242 16.95 -24.96 -23.88
N ILE A 243 16.28 -24.13 -23.09
CA ILE A 243 15.22 -23.24 -23.58
C ILE A 243 15.80 -22.23 -24.59
N ASP A 244 16.98 -21.69 -24.33
CA ASP A 244 17.65 -20.75 -25.24
C ASP A 244 17.97 -21.40 -26.58
N ALA A 245 18.47 -22.64 -26.57
CA ALA A 245 18.69 -23.43 -27.78
C ALA A 245 17.38 -23.63 -28.57
N MET A 246 16.29 -24.02 -27.90
CA MET A 246 14.98 -24.21 -28.53
C MET A 246 14.42 -22.93 -29.17
N LEU A 247 14.61 -21.77 -28.52
CA LEU A 247 14.20 -20.47 -29.05
C LEU A 247 15.07 -20.03 -30.22
N ALA A 248 16.38 -20.29 -30.16
CA ALA A 248 17.32 -19.98 -31.23
C ALA A 248 17.03 -20.80 -32.51
N GLU A 249 16.78 -22.11 -32.38
CA GLU A 249 16.38 -22.99 -33.49
C GLU A 249 15.13 -22.50 -34.23
N ARG A 250 14.24 -21.78 -33.54
CA ARG A 250 12.97 -21.25 -34.08
C ARG A 250 13.04 -19.78 -34.47
N GLY A 251 14.21 -19.14 -34.34
CA GLY A 251 14.39 -17.71 -34.65
C GLY A 251 13.59 -16.76 -33.73
N MET A 252 13.24 -17.17 -32.51
CA MET A 252 12.36 -16.42 -31.60
C MET A 252 13.14 -15.47 -30.69
N ALA A 253 13.87 -14.50 -31.27
CA ALA A 253 14.76 -13.59 -30.53
C ALA A 253 14.02 -12.77 -29.45
N GLU A 254 12.86 -12.21 -29.74
CA GLU A 254 12.08 -11.42 -28.77
C GLU A 254 11.61 -12.25 -27.55
N MET A 255 11.27 -13.52 -27.77
CA MET A 255 10.91 -14.44 -26.68
C MET A 255 12.11 -14.74 -25.79
N ARG A 256 13.30 -14.88 -26.39
CA ARG A 256 14.55 -15.04 -25.64
C ARG A 256 14.82 -13.82 -24.76
N VAL A 257 14.66 -12.60 -25.30
CA VAL A 257 14.81 -11.36 -24.51
C VAL A 257 13.80 -11.34 -23.35
N ALA A 258 12.53 -11.68 -23.58
CA ALA A 258 11.53 -11.73 -22.51
C ALA A 258 11.88 -12.74 -21.40
N LYS A 259 12.42 -13.91 -21.78
CA LYS A 259 12.92 -14.93 -20.84
C LYS A 259 14.18 -14.45 -20.10
N ASP A 260 15.09 -13.74 -20.76
CA ASP A 260 16.29 -13.16 -20.14
C ASP A 260 15.93 -12.10 -19.09
N VAL A 261 14.94 -11.24 -19.39
CA VAL A 261 14.40 -10.27 -18.43
C VAL A 261 13.85 -10.97 -17.19
N LYS A 262 13.09 -12.06 -17.35
CA LYS A 262 12.57 -12.83 -16.20
C LYS A 262 13.68 -13.56 -15.45
N PHE A 263 14.72 -14.04 -16.13
CA PHE A 263 15.87 -14.62 -15.46
C PHE A 263 16.53 -13.61 -14.51
N LEU A 264 16.84 -12.40 -15.01
CA LEU A 264 17.41 -11.31 -14.19
C LEU A 264 16.46 -10.87 -13.07
N LYS A 265 15.17 -10.73 -13.36
CA LYS A 265 14.16 -10.22 -12.43
C LYS A 265 13.73 -11.20 -11.34
N HIS A 266 13.75 -12.50 -11.64
CA HIS A 266 13.16 -13.52 -10.79
C HIS A 266 14.16 -14.63 -10.45
N ASP A 267 14.61 -15.40 -11.45
CA ASP A 267 15.40 -16.61 -11.21
C ASP A 267 16.71 -16.33 -10.51
N LEU A 268 17.45 -15.32 -10.98
CA LEU A 268 18.70 -14.89 -10.38
C LEU A 268 18.46 -14.29 -8.98
N VAL A 269 17.43 -13.44 -8.85
CA VAL A 269 17.08 -12.77 -7.58
C VAL A 269 16.76 -13.77 -6.46
N LEU A 270 16.19 -14.93 -6.77
CA LEU A 270 15.93 -15.98 -5.77
C LEU A 270 17.21 -16.41 -5.03
N HIS A 271 18.35 -16.44 -5.74
CA HIS A 271 19.65 -16.83 -5.20
C HIS A 271 20.46 -15.63 -4.69
N LEU A 272 20.38 -14.46 -5.36
CA LEU A 272 21.05 -13.24 -4.91
C LEU A 272 20.67 -12.87 -3.47
N ARG A 273 19.40 -13.04 -3.10
CA ARG A 273 18.90 -12.72 -1.75
C ARG A 273 19.55 -13.53 -0.62
N ASP A 274 20.07 -14.71 -0.93
CA ASP A 274 20.71 -15.58 0.05
C ASP A 274 22.22 -15.30 0.15
N LEU A 275 22.81 -14.68 -0.89
CA LEU A 275 24.25 -14.52 -1.07
C LEU A 275 24.98 -13.90 0.13
N PRO A 276 24.43 -12.87 0.83
CA PRO A 276 25.06 -12.31 2.02
C PRO A 276 25.20 -13.30 3.19
N PHE A 277 24.40 -14.38 3.21
CA PHE A 277 24.38 -15.38 4.29
C PHE A 277 25.11 -16.67 3.93
N ARG A 278 25.79 -16.70 2.78
CA ARG A 278 26.55 -17.87 2.31
C ARG A 278 28.04 -17.64 2.51
N ASP A 279 28.77 -18.74 2.70
CA ASP A 279 30.21 -18.72 2.84
C ASP A 279 30.92 -18.38 1.51
N ALA A 280 32.23 -18.15 1.59
CA ALA A 280 33.05 -17.79 0.43
C ALA A 280 33.07 -18.91 -0.63
N ALA A 281 33.03 -20.18 -0.22
CA ALA A 281 33.05 -21.33 -1.13
C ALA A 281 31.78 -21.38 -2.00
N TYR A 282 30.61 -21.23 -1.38
CA TYR A 282 29.34 -21.13 -2.10
C TYR A 282 29.32 -19.92 -3.02
N ARG A 283 29.76 -18.75 -2.54
CA ARG A 283 29.80 -17.51 -3.34
C ARG A 283 30.67 -17.68 -4.60
N ALA A 284 31.86 -18.27 -4.45
CA ALA A 284 32.77 -18.53 -5.57
C ALA A 284 32.15 -19.47 -6.61
N GLU A 285 31.57 -20.59 -6.17
CA GLU A 285 30.94 -21.55 -7.07
C GLU A 285 29.69 -20.96 -7.75
N PHE A 286 28.88 -20.18 -7.02
CA PHE A 286 27.72 -19.49 -7.56
C PHE A 286 28.12 -18.50 -8.67
N ALA A 287 29.17 -17.71 -8.46
CA ALA A 287 29.66 -16.77 -9.47
C ALA A 287 30.23 -17.50 -10.69
N ARG A 288 31.01 -18.57 -10.49
CA ARG A 288 31.54 -19.40 -11.58
C ARG A 288 30.43 -19.93 -12.49
N LEU A 289 29.37 -20.47 -11.90
CA LEU A 289 28.21 -20.98 -12.64
C LEU A 289 27.43 -19.85 -13.33
N SER A 290 27.25 -18.71 -12.66
CA SER A 290 26.48 -17.58 -13.17
C SER A 290 27.17 -16.87 -14.33
N ALA A 291 28.48 -16.60 -14.23
CA ALA A 291 29.22 -15.79 -15.19
C ALA A 291 29.08 -16.32 -16.62
N GLY A 292 29.20 -17.64 -16.81
CA GLY A 292 29.06 -18.27 -18.13
C GLY A 292 27.67 -18.12 -18.74
N TYR A 293 26.60 -18.11 -17.93
CA TYR A 293 25.24 -17.93 -18.44
C TYR A 293 24.84 -16.46 -18.60
N LEU A 294 25.29 -15.59 -17.69
CA LEU A 294 25.07 -14.15 -17.79
C LEU A 294 25.69 -13.57 -19.06
N ALA A 295 26.87 -14.07 -19.46
CA ALA A 295 27.52 -13.70 -20.71
C ALA A 295 26.72 -14.05 -21.97
N THR A 296 25.73 -14.95 -21.89
CA THR A 296 24.87 -15.33 -23.01
C THR A 296 23.54 -14.58 -23.08
N LEU A 297 23.23 -13.75 -22.08
CA LEU A 297 21.97 -12.98 -22.06
C LEU A 297 22.01 -11.85 -23.08
N ALA A 298 20.84 -11.53 -23.66
CA ALA A 298 20.71 -10.37 -24.54
C ALA A 298 21.01 -9.06 -23.78
N PRO A 299 21.87 -8.16 -24.29
CA PRO A 299 22.13 -6.86 -23.68
C PRO A 299 20.85 -6.05 -23.38
N GLU A 300 19.87 -6.11 -24.28
CA GLU A 300 18.57 -5.44 -24.16
C GLU A 300 17.77 -5.91 -22.94
N ALA A 301 18.02 -7.14 -22.45
CA ALA A 301 17.36 -7.66 -21.27
C ALA A 301 17.78 -6.91 -20.00
N TYR A 302 19.02 -6.39 -19.95
CA TYR A 302 19.50 -5.59 -18.83
C TYR A 302 18.79 -4.24 -18.76
N GLY A 303 18.60 -3.56 -19.90
CA GLY A 303 17.86 -2.29 -19.98
C GLY A 303 16.35 -2.42 -19.68
N ARG A 304 15.77 -3.61 -19.89
CA ARG A 304 14.35 -3.91 -19.58
C ARG A 304 14.13 -4.44 -18.16
N ALA A 305 15.18 -4.85 -17.45
CA ALA A 305 15.10 -5.28 -16.06
C ALA A 305 15.03 -4.07 -15.10
N GLN A 306 14.68 -4.30 -13.82
CA GLN A 306 14.77 -3.20 -12.86
C GLN A 306 16.25 -2.84 -12.63
N PRO A 307 16.61 -1.54 -12.44
CA PRO A 307 18.01 -1.11 -12.40
C PRO A 307 18.89 -1.93 -11.44
N LEU A 308 18.46 -2.14 -10.20
CA LEU A 308 19.25 -2.93 -9.23
C LEU A 308 19.37 -4.41 -9.58
N GLN A 309 18.42 -4.99 -10.34
CA GLN A 309 18.52 -6.38 -10.80
C GLN A 309 19.55 -6.51 -11.91
N ALA A 310 19.56 -5.55 -12.84
CA ALA A 310 20.55 -5.44 -13.89
C ALA A 310 21.96 -5.24 -13.32
N VAL A 311 22.11 -4.28 -12.39
CA VAL A 311 23.37 -4.02 -11.66
C VAL A 311 23.90 -5.30 -10.99
N CYS A 312 23.06 -6.01 -10.23
CA CYS A 312 23.50 -7.26 -9.60
C CYS A 312 23.91 -8.32 -10.63
N GLY A 313 23.14 -8.49 -11.71
CA GLY A 313 23.47 -9.44 -12.77
C GLY A 313 24.81 -9.11 -13.45
N TYR A 314 25.03 -7.84 -13.76
CA TYR A 314 26.26 -7.38 -14.39
C TYR A 314 27.49 -7.57 -13.49
N LEU A 315 27.43 -7.08 -12.24
CA LEU A 315 28.54 -7.17 -11.29
C LEU A 315 28.87 -8.63 -10.92
N LEU A 316 27.85 -9.50 -10.82
CA LEU A 316 28.06 -10.94 -10.64
C LEU A 316 28.78 -11.58 -11.82
N GLY A 317 28.45 -11.19 -13.05
CA GLY A 317 29.13 -11.65 -14.26
C GLY A 317 30.60 -11.20 -14.31
N ARG A 318 30.92 -10.06 -13.71
CA ARG A 318 32.29 -9.52 -13.57
C ARG A 318 33.06 -10.06 -12.35
N GLY A 319 32.38 -10.74 -11.42
CA GLY A 319 32.99 -11.17 -10.16
C GLY A 319 33.33 -10.03 -9.20
N ASP A 320 32.70 -8.86 -9.37
CA ASP A 320 32.95 -7.68 -8.53
C ASP A 320 32.13 -7.76 -7.23
N TRP A 321 32.68 -8.49 -6.26
CA TRP A 321 32.05 -8.70 -4.96
C TRP A 321 31.92 -7.43 -4.12
N ALA A 322 32.88 -6.51 -4.26
CA ALA A 322 32.92 -5.27 -3.50
C ALA A 322 31.69 -4.41 -3.80
N ASN A 323 31.29 -4.34 -5.08
CA ASN A 323 30.11 -3.60 -5.52
C ASN A 323 28.82 -4.44 -5.53
N LEU A 324 28.93 -5.77 -5.74
CA LEU A 324 27.79 -6.68 -5.79
C LEU A 324 27.10 -6.85 -4.42
N ILE A 325 27.85 -7.09 -3.34
CA ILE A 325 27.24 -7.34 -2.02
C ILE A 325 26.41 -6.14 -1.54
N PRO A 326 26.89 -4.88 -1.66
CA PRO A 326 26.06 -3.71 -1.45
C PRO A 326 24.83 -3.63 -2.37
N ALA A 327 24.95 -4.01 -3.65
CA ALA A 327 23.82 -4.00 -4.59
C ALA A 327 22.74 -5.00 -4.16
N VAL A 328 23.15 -6.17 -3.68
CA VAL A 328 22.25 -7.17 -3.09
C VAL A 328 21.59 -6.65 -1.80
N ASP A 329 22.31 -5.91 -0.95
CA ASP A 329 21.70 -5.26 0.23
C ASP A 329 20.63 -4.23 -0.18
N ALA A 330 20.90 -3.40 -1.19
CA ALA A 330 19.92 -2.47 -1.74
C ALA A 330 18.73 -3.17 -2.41
N LEU A 331 18.95 -4.32 -3.05
CA LEU A 331 17.91 -5.18 -3.62
C LEU A 331 16.99 -5.77 -2.54
N LEU A 332 17.55 -6.18 -1.40
CA LEU A 332 16.80 -6.66 -0.21
C LEU A 332 16.07 -5.54 0.51
N ASN A 333 16.61 -4.32 0.43
CA ASN A 333 16.16 -3.15 1.17
C ASN A 333 15.92 -1.97 0.22
N PRO A 334 14.78 -1.96 -0.50
CA PRO A 334 14.50 -0.94 -1.51
C PRO A 334 14.63 0.48 -0.97
N GLY A 335 15.32 1.33 -1.74
CA GLY A 335 15.60 2.71 -1.37
C GLY A 335 16.85 2.91 -0.51
N LYS A 336 17.53 1.84 -0.08
CA LYS A 336 18.81 1.92 0.60
C LYS A 336 19.91 2.39 -0.36
N VAL A 337 20.73 3.34 0.09
CA VAL A 337 21.94 3.76 -0.60
C VAL A 337 23.12 2.99 -0.02
N ALA A 338 23.62 2.01 -0.78
CA ALA A 338 24.52 0.99 -0.25
C ALA A 338 26.01 1.19 -0.56
N VAL A 339 26.30 2.09 -1.50
CA VAL A 339 27.64 2.42 -1.98
C VAL A 339 27.82 3.93 -2.04
N PRO A 340 29.06 4.43 -2.05
CA PRO A 340 29.34 5.86 -2.14
C PRO A 340 28.75 6.52 -3.40
N LEU A 341 28.49 5.76 -4.46
CA LEU A 341 28.08 6.23 -5.78
C LEU A 341 29.15 7.13 -6.44
N THR A 342 29.22 7.09 -7.76
CA THR A 342 30.20 7.86 -8.53
C THR A 342 29.48 8.83 -9.45
N GLU A 343 29.83 10.11 -9.39
CA GLU A 343 29.31 11.11 -10.32
C GLU A 343 30.30 11.33 -11.47
N ARG A 344 29.85 11.19 -12.72
CA ARG A 344 30.63 11.53 -13.94
C ARG A 344 29.70 12.13 -14.97
N GLU A 345 30.11 13.23 -15.60
CA GLU A 345 29.37 13.87 -16.69
C GLU A 345 27.89 14.18 -16.34
N GLY A 346 27.62 14.55 -15.08
CA GLY A 346 26.25 14.84 -14.59
C GLY A 346 25.36 13.61 -14.41
N ARG A 347 25.92 12.41 -14.50
CA ARG A 347 25.23 11.13 -14.23
C ARG A 347 25.79 10.46 -12.98
N VAL A 348 24.96 9.65 -12.34
CA VAL A 348 25.28 8.93 -11.10
C VAL A 348 25.36 7.44 -11.39
N PHE A 349 26.53 6.87 -11.20
CA PHE A 349 26.82 5.47 -11.39
C PHE A 349 26.90 4.72 -10.05
N TRP A 350 26.57 3.43 -10.07
CA TRP A 350 26.69 2.56 -8.91
C TRP A 350 28.14 2.51 -8.39
N CYS A 351 29.10 2.40 -9.31
CA CYS A 351 30.53 2.36 -9.03
C CYS A 351 31.32 2.99 -10.19
N ALA A 352 32.58 3.32 -9.95
CA ALA A 352 33.46 3.93 -10.95
C ALA A 352 34.08 2.88 -11.90
N GLU A 353 34.15 1.64 -11.44
CA GLU A 353 34.64 0.48 -12.15
C GLU A 353 33.68 0.11 -13.30
N HIS A 354 34.24 -0.48 -14.36
CA HIS A 354 33.52 -1.02 -15.52
C HIS A 354 32.82 0.01 -16.43
N LEU A 355 33.01 1.32 -16.21
CA LEU A 355 32.41 2.36 -17.06
C LEU A 355 33.00 2.46 -18.49
N GLU A 356 34.10 1.76 -18.75
CA GLU A 356 34.69 1.60 -20.09
C GLU A 356 34.00 0.51 -20.93
N ASP A 357 33.25 -0.39 -20.29
CA ASP A 357 32.40 -1.35 -20.98
C ASP A 357 31.05 -0.68 -21.33
N PRO A 358 30.64 -0.64 -22.61
CA PRO A 358 29.37 -0.02 -22.99
C PRO A 358 28.16 -0.53 -22.22
N LEU A 359 28.07 -1.85 -22.00
CA LEU A 359 26.98 -2.44 -21.22
C LEU A 359 27.09 -2.07 -19.74
N GLY A 360 28.31 -2.05 -19.19
CA GLY A 360 28.57 -1.62 -17.82
C GLY A 360 28.16 -0.18 -17.59
N ARG A 361 28.53 0.73 -18.50
CA ARG A 361 28.15 2.14 -18.44
C ARG A 361 26.63 2.34 -18.44
N GLU A 362 25.89 1.59 -19.26
CA GLU A 362 24.43 1.65 -19.28
C GLU A 362 23.81 1.07 -18.00
N VAL A 363 24.24 -0.13 -17.59
CA VAL A 363 23.64 -0.86 -16.47
C VAL A 363 23.95 -0.24 -15.11
N LEU A 364 25.15 0.32 -14.96
CA LEU A 364 25.58 0.95 -13.71
C LEU A 364 25.06 2.38 -13.56
N ASP A 365 24.46 2.98 -14.59
CA ASP A 365 23.79 4.28 -14.48
C ASP A 365 22.52 4.14 -13.61
N VAL A 366 22.57 4.75 -12.42
CA VAL A 366 21.49 4.74 -11.43
C VAL A 366 20.92 6.14 -11.20
N THR A 367 21.15 7.05 -12.15
CA THR A 367 20.68 8.45 -12.09
C THR A 367 19.18 8.52 -11.83
N GLU A 368 18.38 7.72 -12.53
CA GLU A 368 16.92 7.69 -12.42
C GLU A 368 16.40 7.19 -11.06
N LEU A 369 17.24 6.52 -10.25
CA LEU A 369 16.87 6.16 -8.88
C LEU A 369 16.81 7.39 -7.95
N GLY A 370 17.34 8.53 -8.39
CA GLY A 370 17.23 9.81 -7.69
C GLY A 370 18.00 9.86 -6.38
N TYR A 371 19.09 9.11 -6.22
CA TYR A 371 19.87 9.14 -4.97
C TYR A 371 20.53 10.51 -4.73
N HIS A 372 20.91 11.21 -5.80
CA HIS A 372 21.52 12.53 -5.76
C HIS A 372 20.54 13.68 -5.49
N THR A 373 19.22 13.48 -5.61
CA THR A 373 18.23 14.52 -5.29
C THR A 373 17.62 14.37 -3.91
N ARG A 374 17.89 13.24 -3.22
CA ARG A 374 17.34 12.98 -1.89
C ARG A 374 18.12 13.76 -0.82
N PRO A 375 17.44 14.47 0.08
CA PRO A 375 18.10 15.09 1.22
C PRO A 375 18.55 14.02 2.23
N LEU A 376 19.62 14.29 2.97
CA LEU A 376 20.36 13.33 3.80
C LEU A 376 19.47 12.59 4.82
N GLU A 377 18.50 13.29 5.42
CA GLU A 377 17.53 12.74 6.38
C GLU A 377 16.53 11.75 5.75
N LYS A 378 16.36 11.80 4.43
CA LYS A 378 15.56 10.84 3.64
C LYS A 378 16.43 9.78 2.95
N MET A 379 17.76 9.89 3.03
CA MET A 379 18.67 8.86 2.54
C MET A 379 18.73 7.71 3.54
N PHE A 380 18.25 6.53 3.14
CA PHE A 380 18.43 5.32 3.92
C PHE A 380 19.84 4.76 3.67
N LEU A 381 20.85 5.37 4.28
CA LEU A 381 22.26 4.99 4.10
C LEU A 381 22.51 3.57 4.64
N ARG A 382 23.31 2.77 3.95
CA ARG A 382 23.76 1.47 4.47
C ARG A 382 24.68 1.68 5.66
N ASN A 383 24.41 0.95 6.73
CA ASN A 383 25.29 0.84 7.88
C ASN A 383 25.75 -0.60 8.01
N GLN A 384 26.99 -0.88 7.64
CA GLN A 384 27.58 -2.21 7.77
C GLN A 384 28.11 -2.39 9.18
N LEU A 385 27.68 -3.45 9.87
CA LEU A 385 28.32 -3.90 11.09
C LEU A 385 29.70 -4.47 10.74
N THR A 386 30.74 -4.05 11.47
CA THR A 386 32.12 -4.49 11.25
C THR A 386 32.67 -5.28 12.43
N ALA A 387 32.18 -5.03 13.64
CA ALA A 387 32.54 -5.80 14.83
C ALA A 387 31.35 -5.99 15.76
N PHE A 388 31.30 -7.15 16.40
CA PHE A 388 30.34 -7.50 17.45
C PHE A 388 31.06 -8.32 18.52
N GLU A 389 30.96 -7.90 19.78
CA GLU A 389 31.53 -8.65 20.91
C GLU A 389 30.58 -8.56 22.10
N ALA A 390 30.28 -9.72 22.71
CA ALA A 390 29.53 -9.76 23.97
C ALA A 390 30.49 -9.44 25.13
N ALA A 391 30.23 -8.36 25.87
CA ALA A 391 31.03 -7.95 27.00
C ALA A 391 30.66 -8.73 28.28
N ALA A 392 31.65 -8.98 29.14
CA ALA A 392 31.43 -9.53 30.47
C ALA A 392 30.48 -8.61 31.27
N GLY A 393 29.39 -9.16 31.81
CA GLY A 393 28.37 -8.40 32.56
C GLY A 393 27.08 -8.08 31.80
N GLY A 394 26.92 -8.55 30.55
CA GLY A 394 25.64 -8.50 29.84
C GLY A 394 25.46 -7.32 28.86
N GLY A 395 26.55 -6.62 28.53
CA GLY A 395 26.58 -5.62 27.46
C GLY A 395 27.09 -6.17 26.12
N VAL A 396 26.98 -5.38 25.06
CA VAL A 396 27.55 -5.66 23.73
C VAL A 396 28.37 -4.48 23.23
N ARG A 397 29.54 -4.77 22.67
CA ARG A 397 30.36 -3.82 21.92
C ARG A 397 30.06 -4.00 20.44
N LEU A 398 29.78 -2.89 19.76
CA LEU A 398 29.36 -2.84 18.37
C LEU A 398 30.20 -1.79 17.65
N ALA A 399 30.70 -2.11 16.47
CA ALA A 399 31.30 -1.13 15.56
C ALA A 399 30.74 -1.28 14.15
N GLY A 400 30.72 -0.19 13.39
CA GLY A 400 30.22 -0.22 12.02
C GLY A 400 30.64 0.97 11.18
N ARG A 401 30.18 0.94 9.92
CA ARG A 401 30.47 1.92 8.88
C ARG A 401 29.20 2.32 8.16
N VAL A 402 28.87 3.61 8.19
CA VAL A 402 27.77 4.19 7.40
C VAL A 402 28.32 4.72 6.08
N THR A 403 27.70 4.37 4.96
CA THR A 403 28.07 4.89 3.65
C THR A 403 27.81 6.39 3.54
N ASN A 404 28.82 7.17 3.15
CA ASN A 404 28.70 8.61 2.86
C ASN A 404 28.59 8.83 1.34
N ALA A 405 27.40 8.59 0.80
CA ALA A 405 27.21 8.66 -0.64
C ALA A 405 27.33 10.08 -1.19
N LEU A 406 28.04 10.24 -2.31
CA LEU A 406 28.30 11.51 -3.00
C LEU A 406 28.92 12.59 -2.09
N GLY A 407 29.64 12.20 -1.05
CA GLY A 407 30.26 13.13 -0.10
C GLY A 407 29.28 14.04 0.64
N ARG A 408 28.03 13.59 0.82
CA ARG A 408 26.94 14.40 1.41
C ARG A 408 27.20 14.86 2.84
N ILE A 409 28.02 14.11 3.57
CA ILE A 409 28.55 14.52 4.87
C ILE A 409 29.97 15.02 4.63
N GLY A 410 30.21 16.31 4.84
CA GLY A 410 31.52 16.92 4.69
C GLY A 410 32.52 16.47 5.75
N GLU A 411 33.82 16.54 5.46
CA GLU A 411 34.89 16.12 6.39
C GLU A 411 34.89 16.91 7.71
N GLY A 412 34.47 18.18 7.68
CA GLY A 412 34.35 19.03 8.85
C GLY A 412 33.03 18.92 9.62
N ALA A 413 32.13 18.00 9.23
CA ALA A 413 30.80 17.89 9.82
C ALA A 413 30.86 17.53 11.32
N ARG A 414 30.01 18.16 12.12
CA ARG A 414 29.83 17.80 13.53
C ARG A 414 28.97 16.54 13.62
N LEU A 415 29.59 15.43 14.03
CA LEU A 415 28.94 14.12 14.09
C LEU A 415 28.50 13.76 15.51
N ARG A 416 27.27 13.26 15.65
CA ARG A 416 26.75 12.62 16.85
C ARG A 416 25.98 11.38 16.46
N ALA A 417 26.01 10.34 17.29
CA ALA A 417 25.25 9.14 16.99
C ALA A 417 24.72 8.43 18.25
N GLU A 418 23.61 7.72 18.10
CA GLU A 418 22.99 6.90 19.12
C GLU A 418 22.57 5.55 18.54
N LEU A 419 22.75 4.48 19.31
CA LEU A 419 22.18 3.17 18.99
C LEU A 419 20.81 3.03 19.63
N GLN A 420 19.79 2.84 18.79
CA GLN A 420 18.41 2.64 19.21
C GLN A 420 17.98 1.18 19.04
N PHE A 421 17.41 0.60 20.08
CA PHE A 421 16.78 -0.72 20.07
C PHE A 421 15.28 -0.55 20.19
N SER A 422 14.51 -1.10 19.24
CA SER A 422 13.05 -0.93 19.16
C SER A 422 12.33 -2.26 19.03
N ALA A 423 11.35 -2.53 19.89
CA ALA A 423 10.50 -3.71 19.77
C ALA A 423 9.62 -3.65 18.50
N ARG A 424 9.46 -4.78 17.79
CA ARG A 424 8.68 -4.83 16.53
C ARG A 424 7.17 -4.60 16.68
N ARG A 425 6.60 -4.83 17.86
CA ARG A 425 5.17 -4.63 18.12
C ARG A 425 4.93 -3.23 18.68
N ARG A 426 3.99 -2.49 18.08
CA ARG A 426 3.62 -1.12 18.48
C ARG A 426 3.15 -1.09 19.95
N GLY A 427 3.61 -0.09 20.70
CA GLY A 427 3.25 0.13 22.11
C GLY A 427 4.21 -0.50 23.13
N LEU A 428 5.35 -1.03 22.69
CA LEU A 428 6.38 -1.63 23.56
C LEU A 428 7.64 -0.76 23.66
N GLN A 429 8.54 -1.11 24.59
CA GLN A 429 9.75 -0.35 24.93
C GLN A 429 10.70 -0.12 23.74
N ALA A 430 11.27 1.08 23.67
CA ALA A 430 12.46 1.42 22.91
C ALA A 430 13.51 2.01 23.87
N PHE A 431 14.78 1.77 23.60
CA PHE A 431 15.89 2.27 24.42
C PHE A 431 17.05 2.70 23.53
N THR A 432 17.79 3.72 23.98
CA THR A 432 18.94 4.28 23.28
C THR A 432 20.20 4.18 24.12
N PHE A 433 21.34 4.03 23.44
CA PHE A 433 22.68 4.09 24.00
C PHE A 433 23.51 5.10 23.21
N PRO A 434 24.35 5.90 23.87
CA PRO A 434 25.27 6.79 23.16
C PRO A 434 26.30 5.97 22.36
N VAL A 435 26.68 6.49 21.21
CA VAL A 435 27.83 5.99 20.44
C VAL A 435 29.08 6.66 21.01
N ALA A 436 30.05 5.85 21.44
CA ALA A 436 31.24 6.31 22.16
C ALA A 436 32.21 7.05 21.24
N ALA A 437 32.34 6.61 19.99
CA ALA A 437 33.15 7.26 18.97
C ALA A 437 32.41 7.27 17.64
N VAL A 438 32.37 8.41 16.97
CA VAL A 438 31.88 8.55 15.60
C VAL A 438 32.80 9.51 14.86
N ARG A 439 33.29 9.12 13.68
CA ARG A 439 34.23 9.93 12.90
C ARG A 439 34.00 9.80 11.40
N HIS A 440 34.27 10.89 10.70
CA HIS A 440 34.35 10.89 9.25
C HIS A 440 35.60 10.14 8.79
N ALA A 441 35.47 9.33 7.74
CA ALA A 441 36.56 8.58 7.13
C ALA A 441 36.38 8.50 5.60
N GLY A 442 36.25 9.66 4.96
CA GLY A 442 36.10 9.79 3.51
C GLY A 442 34.72 9.37 3.03
N GLU A 443 34.66 8.25 2.30
CA GLU A 443 33.42 7.70 1.73
C GLU A 443 32.53 6.98 2.77
N VAL A 444 32.98 6.90 4.03
CA VAL A 444 32.22 6.29 5.12
C VAL A 444 32.31 7.11 6.41
N ILE A 445 31.34 6.90 7.30
CA ILE A 445 31.36 7.35 8.69
C ILE A 445 31.55 6.12 9.57
N GLU A 446 32.64 6.09 10.33
CA GLU A 446 32.95 4.98 11.25
C GLU A 446 32.39 5.29 12.63
N TRP A 447 31.86 4.26 13.30
CA TRP A 447 31.31 4.41 14.64
C TRP A 447 31.58 3.19 15.52
N GLU A 448 31.62 3.44 16.82
CA GLU A 448 31.80 2.43 17.87
C GLU A 448 30.94 2.75 19.10
N ALA A 449 30.29 1.73 19.66
CA ALA A 449 29.40 1.87 20.79
C ALA A 449 29.43 0.65 21.73
N VAL A 450 29.09 0.91 22.99
CA VAL A 450 28.87 -0.12 24.00
C VAL A 450 27.44 0.02 24.52
N ALA A 451 26.66 -1.07 24.45
CA ALA A 451 25.27 -1.11 24.86
C ALA A 451 25.06 -2.12 25.98
N ASP A 452 24.72 -1.65 27.19
CA ASP A 452 24.31 -2.50 28.31
C ASP A 452 22.86 -2.99 28.13
N VAL A 453 22.70 -4.00 27.29
CA VAL A 453 21.40 -4.59 26.95
C VAL A 453 20.77 -5.25 28.17
N SER A 454 21.55 -6.00 28.95
CA SER A 454 21.05 -6.73 30.14
C SER A 454 20.58 -5.78 31.25
N GLY A 455 21.28 -4.67 31.45
CA GLY A 455 20.91 -3.65 32.43
C GLY A 455 19.62 -2.91 32.09
N ARG A 456 19.37 -2.59 30.82
CA ARG A 456 18.20 -1.79 30.40
C ARG A 456 17.00 -2.58 29.88
N LEU A 457 17.19 -3.73 29.24
CA LEU A 457 16.09 -4.47 28.63
C LEU A 457 15.25 -5.21 29.69
N ARG A 458 13.93 -4.96 29.70
CA ARG A 458 12.96 -5.58 30.63
C ARG A 458 11.75 -6.11 29.85
N PRO A 459 11.87 -7.27 29.17
CA PRO A 459 10.83 -7.79 28.29
C PRO A 459 9.59 -8.24 29.08
N LEU A 460 8.40 -8.31 28.47
CA LEU A 460 7.21 -8.82 29.16
C LEU A 460 7.24 -10.35 29.34
N GLY A 461 7.83 -11.10 28.39
CA GLY A 461 8.14 -12.54 28.54
C GLY A 461 7.25 -13.53 27.77
N ILE A 462 6.09 -13.12 27.23
CA ILE A 462 5.16 -14.01 26.51
C ILE A 462 4.83 -13.49 25.08
N ILE A 463 4.95 -12.17 24.88
CA ILE A 463 4.39 -11.45 23.72
C ILE A 463 5.46 -10.73 22.89
N ASP A 464 6.63 -10.47 23.49
CA ASP A 464 7.71 -9.67 22.91
C ASP A 464 8.81 -10.61 22.42
N ALA A 465 8.98 -10.73 21.10
CA ALA A 465 9.92 -11.71 20.53
C ALA A 465 11.22 -11.08 20.02
N VAL A 466 11.19 -9.86 19.46
CA VAL A 466 12.31 -9.31 18.68
C VAL A 466 12.46 -7.79 18.81
N TRP A 467 13.69 -7.32 19.04
CA TRP A 467 14.11 -5.91 19.02
C TRP A 467 15.02 -5.64 17.83
N ASP A 468 14.64 -4.70 16.97
CA ASP A 468 15.48 -4.25 15.85
C ASP A 468 16.48 -3.19 16.33
N VAL A 469 17.71 -3.24 15.82
CA VAL A 469 18.77 -2.27 16.12
C VAL A 469 18.92 -1.25 15.00
N ARG A 470 19.03 0.02 15.37
CA ARG A 470 19.23 1.15 14.46
C ARG A 470 20.33 2.05 14.96
N LEU A 471 21.07 2.65 14.05
CA LEU A 471 21.92 3.79 14.34
C LEU A 471 21.17 5.05 13.92
N VAL A 472 21.04 5.98 14.86
CA VAL A 472 20.66 7.36 14.60
C VAL A 472 21.95 8.12 14.44
N LEU A 473 22.19 8.70 13.26
CA LEU A 473 23.35 9.54 12.96
C LEU A 473 22.86 10.97 12.77
N GLU A 474 23.51 11.92 13.42
CA GLU A 474 23.31 13.35 13.24
C GLU A 474 24.60 13.97 12.71
N ALA A 475 24.50 14.68 11.60
CA ALA A 475 25.60 15.41 10.97
C ALA A 475 25.15 16.86 10.77
N ASP A 476 25.83 17.82 11.41
CA ASP A 476 25.49 19.26 11.35
C ASP A 476 24.01 19.56 11.66
N GLY A 477 23.43 18.84 12.62
CA GLY A 477 22.02 18.98 13.02
C GLY A 477 21.02 18.21 12.15
N VAL A 478 21.45 17.60 11.03
CA VAL A 478 20.61 16.78 10.17
C VAL A 478 20.66 15.32 10.63
N ARG A 479 19.50 14.79 11.03
CA ARG A 479 19.36 13.43 11.57
C ARG A 479 18.94 12.44 10.48
N THR A 480 19.72 11.38 10.31
CA THR A 480 19.36 10.20 9.52
C THR A 480 19.31 8.94 10.39
N THR A 481 18.54 7.94 9.98
CA THR A 481 18.41 6.67 10.70
C THR A 481 18.68 5.50 9.77
N THR A 482 19.58 4.63 10.20
CA THR A 482 20.01 3.48 9.43
C THR A 482 19.91 2.19 10.25
N ARG A 483 19.75 1.06 9.56
CA ARG A 483 19.73 -0.28 10.16
C ARG A 483 21.07 -0.95 9.94
N LEU A 484 21.53 -1.68 10.95
CA LEU A 484 22.82 -2.36 10.93
C LEU A 484 22.72 -3.62 10.07
N SER A 485 23.23 -3.53 8.84
CA SER A 485 23.41 -4.66 7.92
C SER A 485 24.53 -5.56 8.42
N VAL A 486 24.22 -6.83 8.67
CA VAL A 486 25.20 -7.87 9.02
C VAL A 486 25.64 -8.53 7.73
N ALA A 487 26.94 -8.51 7.47
CA ALA A 487 27.58 -9.24 6.37
C ALA A 487 28.35 -10.42 6.97
N ASP A 488 29.68 -10.37 6.94
CA ASP A 488 30.56 -11.45 7.42
C ASP A 488 30.95 -11.30 8.90
N THR A 489 30.25 -10.45 9.67
CA THR A 489 30.52 -10.25 11.09
C THR A 489 30.07 -11.45 11.90
N ASP A 490 31.00 -12.04 12.66
CA ASP A 490 30.65 -13.10 13.59
C ASP A 490 29.78 -12.56 14.73
N LEU A 491 28.61 -13.16 14.88
CA LEU A 491 27.67 -12.87 15.98
C LEU A 491 27.70 -13.99 17.03
N SER A 492 28.66 -14.90 16.95
CA SER A 492 28.85 -15.96 17.93
C SER A 492 29.17 -15.35 19.30
N GLY A 493 28.34 -15.71 20.29
CA GLY A 493 28.39 -15.13 21.61
C GLY A 493 27.36 -15.78 22.51
N ARG A 494 27.64 -15.83 23.81
CA ARG A 494 26.68 -16.36 24.80
C ARG A 494 25.43 -15.46 24.83
N PRO A 495 24.21 -16.03 24.91
CA PRO A 495 23.00 -15.25 25.12
C PRO A 495 23.14 -14.33 26.35
N LEU A 496 22.62 -13.12 26.24
CA LEU A 496 22.72 -12.10 27.28
C LEU A 496 21.55 -12.23 28.26
N PRO A 497 21.80 -12.25 29.58
CA PRO A 497 20.74 -12.44 30.58
C PRO A 497 19.84 -11.20 30.66
N VAL A 498 18.53 -11.39 30.63
CA VAL A 498 17.55 -10.29 30.79
C VAL A 498 16.55 -10.61 31.89
N ARG A 499 15.85 -9.58 32.40
CA ARG A 499 14.87 -9.74 33.49
C ARG A 499 13.44 -9.49 32.98
N PRO A 500 12.66 -10.54 32.65
CA PRO A 500 11.28 -10.38 32.21
C PRO A 500 10.34 -9.92 33.32
N ARG A 501 9.30 -9.15 32.99
CA ARG A 501 8.35 -8.56 33.95
C ARG A 501 7.24 -9.51 34.43
N LEU A 502 6.72 -10.38 33.56
CA LEU A 502 5.52 -11.18 33.89
C LEU A 502 5.84 -12.63 34.30
N THR A 503 6.82 -13.30 33.69
CA THR A 503 7.26 -14.64 34.11
C THR A 503 8.69 -14.96 33.64
N ARG A 504 9.55 -15.53 34.49
CA ARG A 504 10.86 -16.10 34.11
C ARG A 504 10.76 -17.50 33.46
N MET A 505 9.57 -18.11 33.42
CA MET A 505 9.38 -19.51 33.01
C MET A 505 9.43 -19.75 31.49
N VAL A 506 9.38 -18.70 30.65
CA VAL A 506 9.21 -18.83 29.19
C VAL A 506 10.45 -18.40 28.40
N ALA A 507 11.14 -17.33 28.81
CA ALA A 507 12.38 -16.86 28.21
C ALA A 507 13.08 -15.86 29.14
N ASP A 508 14.40 -15.92 29.26
CA ASP A 508 15.22 -15.15 30.21
C ASP A 508 16.53 -14.62 29.61
N HIS A 509 16.79 -14.89 28.32
CA HIS A 509 17.98 -14.43 27.62
C HIS A 509 17.63 -13.76 26.29
N VAL A 510 18.46 -12.84 25.83
CA VAL A 510 18.42 -12.36 24.44
C VAL A 510 19.65 -12.78 23.68
N ARG A 511 19.45 -13.24 22.45
CA ARG A 511 20.55 -13.57 21.52
C ARG A 511 20.51 -12.64 20.32
N PRO A 512 21.67 -12.26 19.74
CA PRO A 512 21.70 -11.62 18.44
C PRO A 512 21.13 -12.58 17.38
N HIS A 513 20.36 -12.05 16.44
CA HIS A 513 19.87 -12.77 15.26
C HIS A 513 19.87 -11.85 14.04
N VAL A 514 20.16 -12.43 12.88
CA VAL A 514 20.09 -11.72 11.60
C VAL A 514 18.70 -11.91 11.00
N SER A 515 17.98 -10.80 10.82
CA SER A 515 16.66 -10.83 10.19
C SER A 515 16.73 -11.27 8.72
N ALA A 516 15.59 -11.70 8.16
CA ALA A 516 15.49 -12.06 6.73
C ALA A 516 15.87 -10.92 5.74
N LYS A 517 16.05 -9.69 6.23
CA LYS A 517 16.54 -8.53 5.45
C LYS A 517 18.03 -8.23 5.66
N GLY A 518 18.73 -9.10 6.38
CA GLY A 518 20.16 -8.96 6.68
C GLY A 518 20.48 -7.96 7.79
N HIS A 519 19.53 -7.63 8.67
CA HIS A 519 19.79 -6.66 9.75
C HIS A 519 19.94 -7.33 11.11
N LEU A 520 20.80 -6.77 11.94
CA LEU A 520 20.95 -7.14 13.34
C LEU A 520 19.67 -6.85 14.13
N ALA A 521 19.21 -7.87 14.85
CA ALA A 521 18.13 -7.78 15.83
C ALA A 521 18.46 -8.66 17.03
N PHE A 522 17.76 -8.47 18.14
CA PHE A 522 17.88 -9.31 19.33
C PHE A 522 16.57 -10.07 19.54
N GLU A 523 16.67 -11.40 19.66
CA GLU A 523 15.53 -12.29 19.89
C GLU A 523 15.52 -12.78 21.34
N LEU A 524 14.34 -12.79 21.97
CA LEU A 524 14.15 -13.34 23.31
C LEU A 524 14.01 -14.86 23.27
N VAL A 525 14.91 -15.56 23.97
CA VAL A 525 15.05 -17.01 24.02
C VAL A 525 15.11 -17.54 25.46
N GLY A 526 14.78 -18.81 25.66
CA GLY A 526 15.02 -19.53 26.91
C GLY A 526 16.27 -20.39 26.80
N GLU A 527 17.02 -20.53 27.89
CA GLU A 527 18.28 -21.29 27.94
C GLU A 527 18.09 -22.83 27.91
N ASP A 528 16.88 -23.32 28.23
CA ASP A 528 16.61 -24.73 28.53
C ASP A 528 15.61 -25.37 27.52
N PRO A 529 15.93 -26.50 26.84
CA PRO A 529 15.07 -27.14 25.83
C PRO A 529 13.65 -27.50 26.32
N GLY A 530 13.47 -27.72 27.62
CA GLY A 530 12.16 -28.00 28.23
C GLY A 530 11.18 -26.82 28.18
N ARG A 531 11.67 -25.58 28.08
CA ARG A 531 10.85 -24.36 28.06
C ARG A 531 10.35 -23.99 26.66
N GLU A 532 11.03 -24.46 25.62
CA GLU A 532 10.57 -24.36 24.23
C GLU A 532 9.30 -25.18 24.00
N ARG A 533 9.24 -26.40 24.59
CA ARG A 533 8.03 -27.23 24.68
C ARG A 533 6.89 -26.55 25.45
N ALA A 534 7.18 -25.83 26.53
CA ALA A 534 6.16 -25.10 27.30
C ALA A 534 5.52 -23.96 26.48
N ARG A 535 6.32 -23.24 25.67
CA ARG A 535 5.84 -22.21 24.73
C ARG A 535 5.01 -22.82 23.59
N GLU A 536 5.41 -23.98 23.09
CA GLU A 536 4.67 -24.76 22.10
C GLU A 536 3.33 -25.27 22.66
N LEU A 537 3.31 -25.75 23.91
CA LEU A 537 2.12 -26.22 24.64
C LEU A 537 1.14 -25.07 24.93
N ILE A 538 1.62 -23.88 25.32
CA ILE A 538 0.78 -22.69 25.52
C ILE A 538 0.19 -22.23 24.17
N THR A 539 0.96 -22.30 23.09
CA THR A 539 0.48 -21.96 21.73
C THR A 539 -0.54 -22.98 21.23
N LYS A 540 -0.30 -24.29 21.46
CA LYS A 540 -1.23 -25.39 21.15
C LYS A 540 -2.50 -25.35 21.99
N SER A 541 -2.45 -24.98 23.28
CA SER A 541 -3.63 -24.91 24.15
C SER A 541 -4.54 -23.72 23.81
N VAL A 542 -3.99 -22.59 23.37
CA VAL A 542 -4.76 -21.46 22.81
C VAL A 542 -5.34 -21.76 21.41
N GLN A 543 -4.78 -22.75 20.70
CA GLN A 543 -5.20 -23.20 19.37
C GLN A 543 -6.01 -24.52 19.36
N GLY A 544 -6.15 -25.21 20.50
CA GLY A 544 -6.80 -26.52 20.61
C GLY A 544 -8.34 -26.51 20.51
N ARG A 545 -8.96 -27.70 20.48
CA ARG A 545 -10.42 -27.91 20.30
C ARG A 545 -11.34 -27.01 21.16
N PRO A 546 -11.05 -26.75 22.45
CA PRO A 546 -11.87 -25.84 23.25
C PRO A 546 -11.79 -24.37 22.78
N GLY A 547 -10.58 -23.90 22.44
CA GLY A 547 -10.34 -22.56 21.88
C GLY A 547 -10.85 -22.40 20.44
N ALA A 548 -10.85 -23.50 19.67
CA ALA A 548 -11.43 -23.56 18.33
C ALA A 548 -12.96 -23.55 18.35
N LEU A 549 -13.62 -24.17 19.34
CA LEU A 549 -15.08 -24.15 19.52
C LEU A 549 -15.58 -22.78 19.94
N ALA A 550 -14.90 -22.13 20.90
CA ALA A 550 -15.19 -20.74 21.28
C ALA A 550 -14.98 -19.76 20.10
N LYS A 551 -13.90 -19.96 19.30
CA LYS A 551 -13.67 -19.19 18.07
C LYS A 551 -14.66 -19.53 16.96
N SER A 552 -15.14 -20.75 16.84
CA SER A 552 -16.08 -21.22 15.80
C SER A 552 -17.47 -20.63 16.00
N GLY A 553 -18.00 -20.65 17.22
CA GLY A 553 -19.26 -19.98 17.57
C GLY A 553 -19.18 -18.48 17.33
N TYR A 554 -18.08 -17.86 17.75
CA TYR A 554 -17.81 -16.44 17.48
C TYR A 554 -17.67 -16.14 15.98
N ARG A 555 -17.01 -17.01 15.20
CA ARG A 555 -16.82 -16.85 13.74
C ARG A 555 -18.12 -17.04 12.96
N ARG A 556 -18.98 -18.01 13.32
CA ARG A 556 -20.30 -18.19 12.69
C ARG A 556 -21.22 -17.01 12.98
N ALA A 557 -21.29 -16.57 14.24
CA ALA A 557 -22.02 -15.35 14.61
C ALA A 557 -21.48 -14.12 13.87
N ARG A 558 -20.16 -14.00 13.74
CA ARG A 558 -19.50 -12.92 12.99
C ARG A 558 -19.66 -13.04 11.47
N ALA A 559 -19.73 -14.23 10.90
CA ALA A 559 -19.93 -14.48 9.47
C ALA A 559 -21.38 -14.18 9.06
N LEU A 560 -22.36 -14.64 9.84
CA LEU A 560 -23.78 -14.33 9.67
C LEU A 560 -24.01 -12.82 9.82
N ARG A 561 -23.40 -12.21 10.85
CA ARG A 561 -23.40 -10.74 11.02
C ARG A 561 -22.71 -10.05 9.85
N ARG A 562 -21.60 -10.56 9.30
CA ARG A 562 -20.92 -9.99 8.12
C ARG A 562 -21.77 -10.08 6.85
N GLN A 563 -22.52 -11.16 6.67
CA GLN A 563 -23.36 -11.36 5.49
C GLN A 563 -24.59 -10.43 5.53
N LEU A 564 -25.25 -10.33 6.69
CA LEU A 564 -26.36 -9.39 6.94
C LEU A 564 -25.92 -7.91 6.97
N THR A 565 -24.65 -7.63 7.27
CA THR A 565 -24.08 -6.26 7.26
C THR A 565 -23.26 -5.93 6.02
N SER A 566 -23.21 -6.83 5.03
CA SER A 566 -22.49 -6.62 3.76
C SER A 566 -23.07 -5.43 2.98
N GLY A 567 -22.21 -4.75 2.22
CA GLY A 567 -22.62 -3.58 1.42
C GLY A 567 -23.74 -3.92 0.43
N ASP A 568 -23.68 -5.09 -0.21
CA ASP A 568 -24.67 -5.50 -1.22
C ASP A 568 -26.02 -5.86 -0.60
N ALA A 569 -26.05 -6.52 0.56
CA ALA A 569 -27.29 -6.80 1.27
C ALA A 569 -28.01 -5.50 1.70
N LYS A 570 -27.24 -4.52 2.16
CA LYS A 570 -27.75 -3.19 2.51
C LYS A 570 -28.28 -2.42 1.29
N LEU A 571 -27.59 -2.49 0.15
CA LEU A 571 -28.05 -1.88 -1.10
C LEU A 571 -29.31 -2.55 -1.65
N ARG A 572 -29.45 -3.88 -1.50
CA ARG A 572 -30.71 -4.58 -1.81
C ARG A 572 -31.83 -4.14 -0.88
N ALA A 573 -31.60 -4.08 0.43
CA ALA A 573 -32.60 -3.59 1.38
C ALA A 573 -33.05 -2.15 1.08
N TYR A 574 -32.12 -1.27 0.68
CA TYR A 574 -32.47 0.08 0.21
C TYR A 574 -33.41 0.02 -0.99
N ARG A 575 -33.00 -0.64 -2.09
CA ARG A 575 -33.75 -0.66 -3.36
C ARG A 575 -35.07 -1.43 -3.29
N GLU A 576 -35.09 -2.57 -2.63
CA GLU A 576 -36.22 -3.51 -2.65
C GLU A 576 -37.21 -3.30 -1.50
N VAL A 577 -36.76 -2.69 -0.38
CA VAL A 577 -37.59 -2.50 0.82
C VAL A 577 -37.80 -1.02 1.11
N PHE A 578 -36.73 -0.28 1.44
CA PHE A 578 -36.89 1.07 1.97
C PHE A 578 -37.38 2.08 0.94
N SER A 579 -36.88 2.03 -0.30
CA SER A 579 -37.32 2.93 -1.38
C SER A 579 -38.77 2.69 -1.82
N ARG A 580 -39.40 1.57 -1.43
CA ARG A 580 -40.81 1.28 -1.68
C ARG A 580 -41.74 1.80 -0.57
N LEU A 581 -41.21 2.16 0.60
CA LEU A 581 -42.00 2.80 1.66
C LEU A 581 -42.34 4.24 1.25
N PRO A 582 -43.44 4.84 1.72
CA PRO A 582 -43.77 6.23 1.39
C PRO A 582 -42.72 7.21 1.92
N VAL A 583 -42.47 8.28 1.18
CA VAL A 583 -41.71 9.45 1.66
C VAL A 583 -42.49 10.08 2.81
N LYS A 584 -41.78 10.38 3.90
CA LYS A 584 -42.35 11.05 5.07
C LYS A 584 -42.22 12.55 4.91
N LYS A 585 -43.35 13.25 4.88
CA LYS A 585 -43.39 14.71 4.85
C LYS A 585 -42.85 15.30 6.15
N GLY A 586 -42.18 16.45 6.07
CA GLY A 586 -41.57 17.13 7.22
C GLY A 586 -40.24 16.52 7.68
N THR A 587 -39.57 15.72 6.85
CA THR A 587 -38.33 15.02 7.24
C THR A 587 -37.13 15.48 6.42
N VAL A 588 -36.01 15.73 7.10
CA VAL A 588 -34.76 16.21 6.48
C VAL A 588 -33.57 15.39 6.94
N VAL A 589 -32.75 14.94 5.99
CA VAL A 589 -31.46 14.29 6.27
C VAL A 589 -30.32 15.26 5.98
N PHE A 590 -29.56 15.57 7.02
CA PHE A 590 -28.37 16.43 6.96
C PHE A 590 -27.09 15.59 7.02
N GLU A 591 -26.10 15.98 6.21
CA GLU A 591 -24.75 15.42 6.27
C GLU A 591 -23.69 16.49 5.96
N SER A 592 -22.64 16.56 6.78
CA SER A 592 -21.47 17.40 6.51
C SER A 592 -20.19 16.56 6.44
N HIS A 593 -19.39 16.79 5.41
CA HIS A 593 -18.11 16.11 5.15
C HIS A 593 -18.19 14.58 5.27
N LEU A 594 -19.18 13.98 4.58
CA LEU A 594 -19.45 12.53 4.60
C LEU A 594 -19.81 12.00 6.01
N GLY A 595 -20.46 12.85 6.81
CA GLY A 595 -20.89 12.57 8.18
C GLY A 595 -19.76 12.58 9.19
N ARG A 596 -18.62 13.22 8.88
CA ARG A 596 -17.51 13.30 9.85
C ARG A 596 -17.72 14.37 10.90
N GLN A 597 -18.58 15.35 10.63
CA GLN A 597 -18.66 16.58 11.39
C GLN A 597 -20.11 17.10 11.45
N TYR A 598 -20.43 17.80 12.52
CA TYR A 598 -21.56 18.72 12.60
C TYR A 598 -21.01 20.12 12.36
N SER A 599 -21.02 20.56 11.10
CA SER A 599 -20.35 21.79 10.66
C SER A 599 -20.91 22.28 9.32
N ASP A 600 -20.38 23.42 8.87
CA ASP A 600 -20.55 23.93 7.51
C ASP A 600 -22.00 24.35 7.18
N SER A 601 -22.33 24.52 5.90
CA SER A 601 -23.63 25.04 5.47
C SER A 601 -24.82 24.16 5.89
N PRO A 602 -24.73 22.81 5.93
CA PRO A 602 -25.80 21.97 6.47
C PRO A 602 -26.11 22.26 7.95
N ARG A 603 -25.09 22.57 8.77
CA ARG A 603 -25.28 22.97 10.17
C ARG A 603 -25.99 24.31 10.27
N ALA A 604 -25.52 25.33 9.55
CA ALA A 604 -26.11 26.66 9.60
C ALA A 604 -27.58 26.64 9.15
N LEU A 605 -27.92 25.84 8.13
CA LEU A 605 -29.30 25.66 7.70
C LEU A 605 -30.16 24.96 8.78
N TYR A 606 -29.63 23.89 9.39
CA TYR A 606 -30.31 23.20 10.50
C TYR A 606 -30.59 24.15 11.67
N GLU A 607 -29.58 24.91 12.11
CA GLU A 607 -29.70 25.85 13.23
C GLU A 607 -30.70 26.98 12.92
N GLU A 608 -30.73 27.48 11.69
CA GLU A 608 -31.70 28.49 11.25
C GLU A 608 -33.13 27.95 11.24
N MET A 609 -33.35 26.71 10.76
CA MET A 609 -34.67 26.06 10.81
C MET A 609 -35.16 25.89 12.26
N ARG A 610 -34.25 25.58 13.19
CA ARG A 610 -34.57 25.49 14.63
C ARG A 610 -34.87 26.87 15.22
N ARG A 611 -34.07 27.88 14.87
CA ARG A 611 -34.27 29.28 15.32
C ARG A 611 -35.64 29.83 14.92
N GLN A 612 -36.14 29.45 13.75
CA GLN A 612 -37.48 29.82 13.28
C GLN A 612 -38.63 28.94 13.83
N ASN A 613 -38.34 28.00 14.74
CA ASN A 613 -39.31 27.10 15.38
C ASN A 613 -40.13 26.23 14.41
N LEU A 614 -39.56 25.87 13.25
CA LEU A 614 -40.21 25.01 12.27
C LEU A 614 -40.47 23.61 12.83
N GLN A 615 -41.58 22.99 12.41
CA GLN A 615 -41.92 21.62 12.81
C GLN A 615 -41.38 20.62 11.78
N PHE A 616 -40.28 19.94 12.12
CA PHE A 616 -39.65 18.94 11.25
C PHE A 616 -38.93 17.84 12.03
N GLU A 617 -38.75 16.68 11.39
CA GLU A 617 -37.95 15.55 11.88
C GLU A 617 -36.55 15.60 11.24
N ALA A 618 -35.53 15.85 12.06
CA ALA A 618 -34.15 15.96 11.62
C ALA A 618 -33.40 14.65 11.79
N TYR A 619 -32.75 14.19 10.72
CA TYR A 619 -31.80 13.08 10.73
C TYR A 619 -30.40 13.60 10.42
N TRP A 620 -29.44 13.36 11.32
CA TRP A 620 -28.04 13.73 11.09
C TRP A 620 -27.19 12.49 10.86
N ALA A 621 -26.52 12.46 9.70
CA ALA A 621 -25.63 11.35 9.34
C ALA A 621 -24.25 11.51 10.00
N TYR A 622 -23.78 10.47 10.68
CA TYR A 622 -22.46 10.48 11.34
C TYR A 622 -21.61 9.24 11.00
N SER A 623 -20.28 9.39 10.96
CA SER A 623 -19.30 8.34 10.65
C SER A 623 -18.20 8.21 11.72
N GLY A 624 -18.05 9.24 12.57
CA GLY A 624 -17.09 9.32 13.68
C GLY A 624 -17.76 9.31 15.05
N ASP A 625 -17.32 10.19 15.95
CA ASP A 625 -17.89 10.38 17.28
C ASP A 625 -19.22 11.14 17.21
N PRO A 626 -20.34 10.58 17.70
CA PRO A 626 -21.62 11.28 17.74
C PRO A 626 -21.68 12.40 18.78
N GLY A 627 -20.74 12.49 19.73
CA GLY A 627 -20.81 13.43 20.85
C GLY A 627 -20.86 14.91 20.48
N ALA A 628 -20.36 15.28 19.29
CA ALA A 628 -20.38 16.65 18.78
C ALA A 628 -21.65 17.01 17.98
N PHE A 629 -22.59 16.08 17.81
CA PHE A 629 -23.82 16.30 17.06
C PHE A 629 -24.99 16.74 17.97
N PRO A 630 -25.99 17.46 17.44
CA PRO A 630 -27.10 17.98 18.21
C PRO A 630 -27.95 16.87 18.83
N ALA A 631 -28.24 16.99 20.13
CA ALA A 631 -28.99 16.01 20.90
C ALA A 631 -30.49 15.95 20.53
N ASP A 632 -31.01 17.02 19.92
CA ASP A 632 -32.40 17.13 19.48
C ASP A 632 -32.64 16.57 18.07
N ALA A 633 -31.60 16.06 17.39
CA ALA A 633 -31.71 15.37 16.12
C ALA A 633 -31.55 13.85 16.24
N THR A 634 -32.19 13.11 15.34
CA THR A 634 -32.01 11.66 15.25
C THR A 634 -30.69 11.33 14.55
N LEU A 635 -29.71 10.84 15.30
CA LEU A 635 -28.40 10.48 14.74
C LEU A 635 -28.46 9.12 14.04
N VAL A 636 -28.09 9.09 12.76
CA VAL A 636 -28.03 7.88 11.94
C VAL A 636 -26.61 7.62 11.48
N ARG A 637 -26.06 6.45 11.85
CA ARG A 637 -24.70 6.09 11.44
C ARG A 637 -24.65 5.88 9.93
N ARG A 638 -23.76 6.56 9.21
CA ARG A 638 -23.58 6.43 7.77
C ARG A 638 -23.40 4.96 7.37
N TRP A 639 -24.10 4.52 6.32
CA TRP A 639 -24.20 3.12 5.87
C TRP A 639 -24.88 2.13 6.84
N SER A 640 -25.56 2.58 7.89
CA SER A 640 -26.45 1.73 8.70
C SER A 640 -27.82 1.55 8.01
N LEU A 641 -28.59 0.53 8.41
CA LEU A 641 -29.96 0.37 7.90
C LEU A 641 -30.86 1.58 8.26
N PRO A 642 -30.79 2.15 9.49
CA PRO A 642 -31.48 3.42 9.79
C PRO A 642 -31.11 4.57 8.86
N TYR A 643 -29.82 4.73 8.54
CA TYR A 643 -29.36 5.74 7.59
C TYR A 643 -29.94 5.53 6.17
N LEU A 644 -29.92 4.29 5.68
CA LEU A 644 -30.49 3.95 4.38
C LEU A 644 -31.99 4.15 4.34
N LYS A 645 -32.69 3.80 5.42
CA LYS A 645 -34.13 4.04 5.57
C LYS A 645 -34.45 5.53 5.62
N ALA A 646 -33.69 6.32 6.39
CA ALA A 646 -33.86 7.76 6.49
C ALA A 646 -33.69 8.41 5.11
N LEU A 647 -32.62 8.10 4.37
CA LEU A 647 -32.45 8.60 3.01
C LEU A 647 -33.58 8.18 2.07
N ALA A 648 -34.03 6.93 2.11
CA ALA A 648 -35.09 6.44 1.23
C ALA A 648 -36.47 7.09 1.48
N GLN A 649 -36.71 7.59 2.69
CA GLN A 649 -38.01 8.16 3.11
C GLN A 649 -37.96 9.67 3.33
N ALA A 650 -36.80 10.31 3.26
CA ALA A 650 -36.67 11.74 3.54
C ALA A 650 -37.32 12.60 2.45
N GLU A 651 -37.99 13.67 2.86
CA GLU A 651 -38.50 14.68 1.94
C GLU A 651 -37.36 15.56 1.42
N PHE A 652 -36.38 15.88 2.26
CA PHE A 652 -35.22 16.67 1.89
C PHE A 652 -33.90 15.98 2.21
N TRP A 653 -32.97 16.08 1.27
CA TRP A 653 -31.55 15.74 1.46
C TRP A 653 -30.74 17.03 1.44
N VAL A 654 -29.90 17.24 2.46
CA VAL A 654 -29.01 18.41 2.56
C VAL A 654 -27.60 17.93 2.85
N ASP A 655 -26.66 18.22 1.95
CA ASP A 655 -25.25 17.94 2.20
C ASP A 655 -24.30 18.88 1.44
N ASN A 656 -23.00 18.76 1.74
CA ASN A 656 -21.96 19.64 1.22
C ASN A 656 -20.86 18.94 0.39
N GLN A 657 -20.94 17.62 0.15
CA GLN A 657 -19.94 16.90 -0.66
C GLN A 657 -20.55 15.94 -1.67
N SER A 658 -21.36 15.00 -1.22
CA SER A 658 -22.32 14.16 -1.94
C SER A 658 -22.75 12.99 -1.04
N PHE A 659 -24.04 12.68 -1.01
CA PHE A 659 -24.53 11.39 -0.52
C PHE A 659 -24.01 10.24 -1.39
N PRO A 660 -23.92 9.00 -0.85
CA PRO A 660 -23.31 7.87 -1.54
C PRO A 660 -23.85 7.67 -2.95
N LEU A 661 -22.94 7.56 -3.92
CA LEU A 661 -23.28 7.50 -5.35
C LEU A 661 -24.07 6.24 -5.74
N LYS A 662 -24.00 5.18 -4.93
CA LYS A 662 -24.71 3.91 -5.15
C LYS A 662 -26.19 3.94 -4.76
N LEU A 663 -26.67 5.05 -4.20
CA LEU A 663 -28.05 5.21 -3.74
C LEU A 663 -28.82 6.07 -4.73
N ASP A 664 -29.94 5.56 -5.22
CA ASP A 664 -30.82 6.29 -6.13
C ASP A 664 -31.69 7.28 -5.34
N LYS A 665 -31.66 8.57 -5.71
CA LYS A 665 -32.56 9.57 -5.12
C LYS A 665 -33.99 9.33 -5.63
N ARG A 666 -34.97 9.45 -4.74
CA ARG A 666 -36.38 9.39 -5.12
C ARG A 666 -36.84 10.67 -5.84
N PRO A 667 -37.75 10.58 -6.81
CA PRO A 667 -38.34 11.76 -7.45
C PRO A 667 -39.02 12.72 -6.47
N GLU A 668 -39.62 12.19 -5.39
CA GLU A 668 -40.34 12.98 -4.38
C GLU A 668 -39.43 13.64 -3.34
N THR A 669 -38.14 13.31 -3.34
CA THR A 669 -37.13 13.89 -2.44
C THR A 669 -36.44 15.06 -3.12
N THR A 670 -36.39 16.20 -2.44
CA THR A 670 -35.63 17.39 -2.89
C THR A 670 -34.21 17.36 -2.32
N TYR A 671 -33.20 17.40 -3.18
CA TYR A 671 -31.80 17.39 -2.80
C TYR A 671 -31.17 18.77 -2.98
N ILE A 672 -30.83 19.39 -1.85
CA ILE A 672 -30.11 20.65 -1.74
C ILE A 672 -28.63 20.35 -1.47
N GLN A 673 -27.79 20.56 -2.49
CA GLN A 673 -26.34 20.46 -2.41
C GLN A 673 -25.76 21.84 -2.10
N THR A 674 -25.17 21.99 -0.92
CA THR A 674 -24.57 23.27 -0.51
C THR A 674 -23.15 23.44 -1.02
N TRP A 675 -22.48 22.36 -1.43
CA TRP A 675 -21.04 22.34 -1.69
C TRP A 675 -20.23 22.89 -0.50
N HIS A 676 -18.92 23.03 -0.66
CA HIS A 676 -18.01 23.35 0.46
C HIS A 676 -16.95 24.41 0.11
N GLY A 677 -17.18 25.22 -0.92
CA GLY A 677 -16.36 26.38 -1.24
C GLY A 677 -16.16 26.63 -2.74
N SER A 678 -15.82 27.86 -3.07
CA SER A 678 -15.56 28.28 -4.45
C SER A 678 -14.31 27.66 -5.05
N ALA A 679 -14.34 27.47 -6.36
CA ALA A 679 -13.24 26.82 -7.07
C ALA A 679 -12.13 27.79 -7.44
N LEU A 680 -10.95 27.61 -6.83
CA LEU A 680 -9.69 28.06 -7.43
C LEU A 680 -9.15 27.02 -8.43
N LYS A 681 -9.22 25.74 -8.06
CA LYS A 681 -8.69 24.61 -8.83
C LYS A 681 -9.76 24.05 -9.78
N LYS A 682 -9.35 23.45 -10.91
CA LYS A 682 -10.31 22.77 -11.81
C LYS A 682 -11.00 21.61 -11.11
N MET A 683 -12.32 21.56 -11.24
CA MET A 683 -13.20 20.58 -10.59
C MET A 683 -13.98 19.77 -11.63
N GLY A 684 -14.70 18.74 -11.18
CA GLY A 684 -15.59 17.96 -12.05
C GLY A 684 -14.95 17.49 -13.36
N PHE A 685 -15.71 17.61 -14.45
CA PHE A 685 -15.28 17.21 -15.79
C PHE A 685 -14.18 18.10 -16.40
N ASP A 686 -13.80 19.20 -15.74
CA ASP A 686 -12.68 20.03 -16.18
C ASP A 686 -11.31 19.49 -15.75
N GLN A 687 -11.28 18.51 -14.82
CA GLN A 687 -10.04 17.84 -14.42
C GLN A 687 -9.48 16.94 -15.53
N PRO A 688 -8.15 16.95 -15.80
CA PRO A 688 -7.54 16.11 -16.82
C PRO A 688 -7.88 14.62 -16.68
N ALA A 689 -7.86 14.10 -15.45
CA ALA A 689 -8.17 12.69 -15.17
C ALA A 689 -9.64 12.31 -15.43
N GLN A 690 -10.57 13.27 -15.42
CA GLN A 690 -11.97 13.01 -15.76
C GLN A 690 -12.19 13.03 -17.27
N LYS A 691 -11.39 13.82 -18.00
CA LYS A 691 -11.43 13.89 -19.47
C LYS A 691 -10.92 12.61 -20.13
N THR A 692 -10.09 11.82 -19.45
CA THR A 692 -9.60 10.51 -19.94
C THR A 692 -10.57 9.35 -19.70
N LEU A 693 -11.66 9.56 -18.95
CA LEU A 693 -12.66 8.52 -18.73
C LEU A 693 -13.50 8.25 -19.99
N THR A 694 -13.92 7.00 -20.14
CA THR A 694 -14.83 6.61 -21.23
C THR A 694 -16.19 7.30 -21.09
N ARG A 695 -16.94 7.42 -22.19
CA ARG A 695 -18.30 8.01 -22.18
C ARG A 695 -19.24 7.33 -21.17
N ALA A 696 -19.14 6.01 -21.01
CA ALA A 696 -19.95 5.26 -20.05
C ALA A 696 -19.61 5.62 -18.60
N GLN A 697 -18.32 5.77 -18.28
CA GLN A 697 -17.86 6.19 -16.95
C GLN A 697 -18.24 7.64 -16.65
N GLN A 698 -18.11 8.54 -17.63
CA GLN A 698 -18.57 9.92 -17.48
C GLN A 698 -20.10 9.99 -17.28
N ALA A 699 -20.87 9.17 -18.00
CA ALA A 699 -22.31 9.09 -17.82
C ALA A 699 -22.70 8.56 -16.43
N GLU A 700 -21.95 7.60 -15.88
CA GLU A 700 -22.16 7.12 -14.51
C GLU A 700 -21.93 8.22 -13.47
N GLN A 701 -20.87 9.03 -13.63
CA GLN A 701 -20.63 10.18 -12.77
C GLN A 701 -21.68 11.27 -12.94
N GLN A 702 -22.12 11.53 -14.18
CA GLN A 702 -23.17 12.52 -14.46
C GLN A 702 -24.47 12.15 -13.74
N ARG A 703 -24.87 10.86 -13.75
CA ARG A 703 -26.06 10.38 -13.02
C ARG A 703 -26.02 10.73 -11.53
N ALA A 704 -24.84 10.79 -10.91
CA ALA A 704 -24.74 11.16 -9.51
C ALA A 704 -24.98 12.66 -9.27
N LEU A 705 -24.52 13.51 -10.20
CA LEU A 705 -24.68 14.96 -10.19
C LEU A 705 -26.10 15.38 -10.58
N ASP A 706 -26.74 14.65 -11.48
CA ASP A 706 -28.14 14.86 -11.91
C ASP A 706 -29.15 14.69 -10.77
N ARG A 707 -28.73 14.13 -9.62
CA ARG A 707 -29.54 14.05 -8.41
C ARG A 707 -29.70 15.40 -7.70
N PHE A 708 -28.86 16.39 -7.98
CA PHE A 708 -28.95 17.70 -7.33
C PHE A 708 -30.12 18.47 -7.92
N ASP A 709 -31.19 18.62 -7.13
CA ASP A 709 -32.32 19.47 -7.52
C ASP A 709 -31.95 20.95 -7.34
N ARG A 710 -31.15 21.25 -6.30
CA ARG A 710 -30.67 22.58 -5.96
C ARG A 710 -29.18 22.54 -5.62
N PHE A 711 -28.41 23.48 -6.13
CA PHE A 711 -26.98 23.63 -5.94
C PHE A 711 -26.65 25.08 -5.61
N LEU A 712 -26.08 25.33 -4.44
CA LEU A 712 -25.76 26.69 -4.00
C LEU A 712 -24.55 27.22 -4.76
N VAL A 713 -24.63 28.47 -5.17
CA VAL A 713 -23.51 29.24 -5.73
C VAL A 713 -23.42 30.59 -5.03
N ARG A 714 -22.20 31.07 -4.82
CA ARG A 714 -21.98 32.33 -4.10
C ARG A 714 -21.68 33.52 -5.02
N SER A 715 -21.37 33.27 -6.27
CA SER A 715 -21.03 34.29 -7.27
C SER A 715 -21.12 33.72 -8.68
N GLU A 716 -21.11 34.60 -9.68
CA GLU A 716 -21.02 34.20 -11.08
C GLU A 716 -19.70 33.48 -11.42
N HIS A 717 -18.67 33.59 -10.59
CA HIS A 717 -17.48 32.76 -10.69
C HIS A 717 -17.80 31.27 -10.48
N ASP A 718 -18.60 30.92 -9.47
CA ASP A 718 -19.02 29.54 -9.22
C ASP A 718 -19.88 28.99 -10.37
N VAL A 719 -20.69 29.86 -11.00
CA VAL A 719 -21.49 29.49 -12.19
C VAL A 719 -20.58 29.13 -13.37
N ARG A 720 -19.60 30.00 -13.68
CA ARG A 720 -18.66 29.77 -14.79
C ARG A 720 -17.68 28.62 -14.55
N THR A 721 -17.46 28.24 -13.29
CA THR A 721 -16.49 27.22 -12.89
C THR A 721 -17.17 25.94 -12.38
N LEU A 722 -17.57 25.89 -11.10
CA LEU A 722 -18.16 24.70 -10.45
C LEU A 722 -19.38 24.16 -11.19
N ALA A 723 -20.37 25.01 -11.46
CA ALA A 723 -21.62 24.58 -12.08
C ALA A 723 -21.37 24.06 -13.50
N ARG A 724 -20.59 24.79 -14.31
CA ARG A 724 -20.16 24.36 -15.63
C ARG A 724 -19.39 23.04 -15.60
N ALA A 725 -18.43 22.91 -14.68
CA ALA A 725 -17.59 21.73 -14.57
C ALA A 725 -18.35 20.48 -14.12
N PHE A 726 -19.44 20.65 -13.39
CA PHE A 726 -20.39 19.58 -13.05
C PHE A 726 -21.55 19.45 -14.04
N ARG A 727 -21.56 20.26 -15.11
CA ARG A 727 -22.61 20.30 -16.15
C ARG A 727 -24.01 20.49 -15.55
N LEU A 728 -24.10 21.27 -14.48
CA LEU A 728 -25.36 21.53 -13.80
C LEU A 728 -26.23 22.46 -14.64
N PRO A 729 -27.54 22.17 -14.77
CA PRO A 729 -28.44 23.04 -15.51
C PRO A 729 -28.76 24.31 -14.70
N GLU A 730 -29.03 25.42 -15.39
CA GLU A 730 -29.33 26.72 -14.77
C GLU A 730 -30.43 26.64 -13.71
N ARG A 731 -31.48 25.85 -13.95
CA ARG A 731 -32.60 25.62 -13.02
C ARG A 731 -32.21 24.99 -11.68
N ALA A 732 -31.04 24.37 -11.60
CA ALA A 732 -30.55 23.79 -10.35
C ALA A 732 -29.81 24.82 -9.50
N LEU A 733 -29.36 25.94 -10.06
CA LEU A 733 -28.50 26.89 -9.35
C LEU A 733 -29.30 27.79 -8.41
N LEU A 734 -28.81 27.93 -7.17
CA LEU A 734 -29.32 28.84 -6.17
C LEU A 734 -28.27 29.92 -5.84
N ARG A 735 -28.54 31.14 -6.29
CA ARG A 735 -27.68 32.32 -6.12
C ARG A 735 -27.95 33.01 -4.79
N VAL A 736 -27.56 32.36 -3.70
CA VAL A 736 -27.89 32.79 -2.33
C VAL A 736 -26.67 32.94 -1.42
N GLY A 737 -25.47 32.56 -1.88
CA GLY A 737 -24.31 32.45 -1.00
C GLY A 737 -24.30 31.12 -0.23
N TYR A 738 -23.38 30.99 0.74
CA TYR A 738 -23.29 29.79 1.56
C TYR A 738 -23.80 30.06 2.98
N PRO A 739 -24.74 29.26 3.53
CA PRO A 739 -25.21 29.39 4.91
C PRO A 739 -24.11 29.49 5.97
N ARG A 740 -23.00 28.78 5.80
CA ARG A 740 -21.86 28.87 6.75
C ARG A 740 -21.21 30.25 6.82
N ASN A 741 -21.37 31.06 5.78
CA ASN A 741 -20.77 32.38 5.65
C ASN A 741 -21.65 33.49 6.24
N ASP A 742 -22.89 33.18 6.65
CA ASP A 742 -23.81 34.17 7.20
C ASP A 742 -23.21 34.87 8.43
N ALA A 743 -22.63 34.10 9.35
CA ALA A 743 -21.96 34.63 10.55
C ALA A 743 -20.82 35.60 10.21
N LEU A 744 -20.06 35.32 9.15
CA LEU A 744 -18.93 36.18 8.74
C LEU A 744 -19.41 37.55 8.23
N VAL A 745 -20.49 37.57 7.44
CA VAL A 745 -21.07 38.82 6.95
C VAL A 745 -21.68 39.63 8.10
N GLN A 746 -22.33 38.97 9.05
CA GLN A 746 -22.89 39.65 10.24
C GLN A 746 -21.78 40.19 11.15
N ALA A 747 -20.70 39.44 11.35
CA ALA A 747 -19.53 39.90 12.10
C ALA A 747 -18.91 41.16 11.46
N ARG A 748 -18.75 41.19 10.13
CA ARG A 748 -18.30 42.41 9.42
C ARG A 748 -19.24 43.58 9.68
N ARG A 749 -20.56 43.40 9.52
CA ARG A 749 -21.54 44.48 9.73
C ARG A 749 -21.52 45.03 11.14
N ALA A 750 -21.36 44.16 12.14
CA ALA A 750 -21.20 44.55 13.54
C ALA A 750 -19.96 45.44 13.73
N GLU A 751 -18.82 45.04 13.15
CA GLU A 751 -17.57 45.81 13.18
C GLU A 751 -17.70 47.16 12.45
N GLU A 752 -18.34 47.17 11.27
CA GLU A 752 -18.63 48.39 10.50
C GLU A 752 -19.56 49.35 11.26
N ALA A 753 -20.47 48.82 12.09
CA ALA A 753 -21.35 49.59 12.97
C ALA A 753 -20.65 50.07 14.27
N GLY A 754 -19.35 49.83 14.42
CA GLY A 754 -18.57 50.24 15.59
C GLY A 754 -18.73 49.36 16.82
N GLN A 755 -19.31 48.15 16.69
CA GLN A 755 -19.38 47.20 17.80
C GLN A 755 -17.99 46.61 18.06
N ALA A 756 -17.57 46.62 19.33
CA ALA A 756 -16.31 46.02 19.73
C ALA A 756 -16.34 44.51 19.48
N ARG A 757 -15.26 43.97 18.90
CA ARG A 757 -15.16 42.53 18.65
C ARG A 757 -15.05 41.76 19.97
N VAL A 758 -16.09 41.00 20.30
CA VAL A 758 -16.07 40.08 21.42
C VAL A 758 -15.36 38.80 20.99
N ARG A 759 -14.28 38.43 21.70
CA ARG A 759 -13.62 37.13 21.49
C ARG A 759 -14.57 36.03 21.95
N GLY A 760 -15.06 35.21 21.01
CA GLY A 760 -16.00 34.13 21.29
C GLY A 760 -15.45 33.06 22.25
N PRO A 761 -16.28 32.10 22.70
CA PRO A 761 -15.90 31.07 23.67
C PRO A 761 -14.68 30.24 23.24
N LEU A 762 -14.46 30.11 21.93
CA LEU A 762 -13.29 29.44 21.34
C LEU A 762 -11.96 30.07 21.77
N ALA A 763 -11.91 31.41 21.93
CA ALA A 763 -10.67 32.07 22.36
C ALA A 763 -10.29 31.68 23.80
N ALA A 764 -11.29 31.56 24.68
CA ALA A 764 -11.09 31.11 26.05
C ALA A 764 -10.71 29.63 26.12
N GLU A 765 -11.34 28.78 25.29
CA GLU A 765 -10.99 27.36 25.16
C GLU A 765 -9.51 27.18 24.74
N LEU A 766 -9.03 28.03 23.84
CA LEU A 766 -7.65 28.00 23.34
C LEU A 766 -6.65 28.74 24.25
N GLY A 767 -7.11 29.36 25.34
CA GLY A 767 -6.25 30.12 26.26
C GLY A 767 -5.59 31.35 25.64
N ILE A 768 -6.27 32.03 24.71
CA ILE A 768 -5.73 33.21 24.02
C ILE A 768 -5.93 34.46 24.88
N ASP A 769 -4.84 35.15 25.19
CA ASP A 769 -4.86 36.42 25.93
C ASP A 769 -5.68 37.50 25.21
N ALA A 770 -6.49 38.26 25.96
CA ALA A 770 -7.37 39.28 25.41
C ALA A 770 -6.65 40.39 24.63
N GLY A 771 -5.38 40.66 24.98
CA GLY A 771 -4.54 41.67 24.32
C GLY A 771 -3.86 41.20 23.03
N LYS A 772 -3.84 39.89 22.74
CA LYS A 772 -3.17 39.34 21.54
C LYS A 772 -4.10 39.32 20.33
N GLN A 773 -3.53 39.58 19.15
CA GLN A 773 -4.18 39.37 17.86
C GLN A 773 -4.01 37.93 17.40
N VAL A 774 -4.97 37.41 16.65
CA VAL A 774 -5.01 36.00 16.22
C VAL A 774 -4.70 35.90 14.74
N ILE A 775 -3.64 35.18 14.38
CA ILE A 775 -3.31 34.84 13.00
C ILE A 775 -3.77 33.41 12.75
N LEU A 776 -4.59 33.16 11.73
CA LEU A 776 -4.93 31.81 11.30
C LEU A 776 -4.07 31.44 10.09
N TYR A 777 -3.24 30.40 10.21
CA TYR A 777 -2.52 29.81 9.08
C TYR A 777 -3.23 28.55 8.57
N ALA A 778 -3.78 28.60 7.36
CA ALA A 778 -4.62 27.56 6.77
C ALA A 778 -4.17 27.15 5.34
N PRO A 779 -3.04 26.44 5.20
CA PRO A 779 -2.47 26.06 3.91
C PRO A 779 -3.21 24.90 3.23
N THR A 780 -3.09 24.78 1.90
CA THR A 780 -3.65 23.67 1.15
C THR A 780 -2.87 22.37 1.32
N PHE A 781 -3.58 21.25 1.27
CA PHE A 781 -2.98 19.92 1.34
C PHE A 781 -2.02 19.63 0.16
N ARG A 782 -0.87 19.02 0.44
CA ARG A 782 0.13 18.57 -0.55
C ARG A 782 0.20 17.04 -0.58
N THR A 783 0.25 16.45 -1.77
CA THR A 783 0.31 14.98 -1.97
C THR A 783 1.76 14.53 -2.21
N GLY A 784 2.48 14.15 -1.14
CA GLY A 784 3.84 13.63 -1.24
C GLY A 784 4.09 12.45 -0.29
N GLY A 785 3.77 11.21 -0.73
CA GLY A 785 4.25 9.93 -0.15
C GLY A 785 3.51 9.31 1.07
N GLY A 786 2.59 8.36 0.85
CA GLY A 786 2.10 7.42 1.89
C GLY A 786 0.87 7.86 2.74
N ARG A 787 0.41 6.99 3.65
CA ARG A 787 -0.74 7.24 4.55
C ARG A 787 -0.27 7.99 5.82
N SER A 788 -0.71 9.24 5.99
CA SER A 788 -0.44 10.21 7.07
C SER A 788 0.92 10.93 6.96
N HIS A 789 0.92 12.27 6.84
CA HIS A 789 2.12 13.10 6.70
C HIS A 789 2.39 13.93 7.97
N ARG A 790 3.66 14.19 8.28
CA ARG A 790 4.08 15.28 9.18
C ARG A 790 3.99 16.58 8.38
N PHE A 791 3.31 17.59 8.89
CA PHE A 791 3.28 18.92 8.29
C PHE A 791 4.25 19.81 9.05
N GLU A 792 5.32 20.19 8.36
CA GLU A 792 6.29 21.16 8.84
C GLU A 792 5.90 22.53 8.30
N LEU A 793 6.00 23.54 9.15
CA LEU A 793 5.73 24.91 8.74
C LEU A 793 6.82 25.32 7.73
N PRO A 794 6.44 25.98 6.62
CA PRO A 794 7.39 26.50 5.63
C PRO A 794 8.17 27.73 6.13
N PHE A 795 8.07 28.01 7.44
CA PHE A 795 8.79 29.05 8.14
C PHE A 795 9.11 28.58 9.56
N ASP A 796 10.11 29.18 10.18
CA ASP A 796 10.53 28.89 11.55
C ASP A 796 9.51 29.42 12.58
N ALA A 797 8.90 28.50 13.32
CA ALA A 797 7.93 28.82 14.36
C ALA A 797 8.54 29.51 15.58
N GLU A 798 9.80 29.19 15.93
CA GLU A 798 10.52 29.83 17.04
C GLU A 798 10.83 31.27 16.68
N ARG A 799 11.33 31.53 15.46
CA ARG A 799 11.52 32.91 14.96
C ARG A 799 10.22 33.70 14.92
N PHE A 800 9.12 33.06 14.52
CA PHE A 800 7.80 33.68 14.62
C PHE A 800 7.45 34.03 16.07
N ALA A 801 7.59 33.09 17.01
CA ALA A 801 7.26 33.31 18.41
C ALA A 801 8.13 34.41 19.05
N GLU A 802 9.42 34.47 18.72
CA GLU A 802 10.35 35.50 19.18
C GLU A 802 10.00 36.90 18.66
N ARG A 803 9.69 37.03 17.37
CA ARG A 803 9.40 38.34 16.74
C ARG A 803 7.98 38.84 17.01
N PHE A 804 7.03 37.92 17.08
CA PHE A 804 5.60 38.24 17.00
C PHE A 804 4.80 37.74 18.21
N GLY A 805 5.33 36.84 19.03
CA GLY A 805 4.58 36.14 20.09
C GLY A 805 4.04 37.05 21.20
N ASP A 806 4.62 38.23 21.42
CA ASP A 806 4.11 39.23 22.36
C ASP A 806 2.82 39.90 21.88
N ARG A 807 2.61 39.95 20.55
CA ARG A 807 1.47 40.62 19.91
C ARG A 807 0.47 39.65 19.31
N TYR A 808 0.95 38.53 18.80
CA TYR A 808 0.17 37.60 17.99
C TYR A 808 0.16 36.19 18.60
N VAL A 809 -0.95 35.49 18.40
CA VAL A 809 -1.06 34.03 18.53
C VAL A 809 -1.32 33.46 17.15
N LEU A 810 -0.50 32.51 16.71
CA LEU A 810 -0.63 31.81 15.44
C LEU A 810 -1.39 30.49 15.63
N LEU A 811 -2.58 30.40 15.03
CA LEU A 811 -3.36 29.17 14.94
C LEU A 811 -2.99 28.43 13.65
N VAL A 812 -2.36 27.27 13.76
CA VAL A 812 -2.01 26.43 12.62
C VAL A 812 -3.12 25.42 12.37
N ARG A 813 -3.76 25.51 11.20
CA ARG A 813 -4.81 24.60 10.76
C ARG A 813 -4.40 23.86 9.51
N SER A 814 -3.69 22.75 9.68
CA SER A 814 -3.33 21.85 8.59
C SER A 814 -4.48 20.89 8.23
N HIS A 815 -4.36 20.20 7.10
CA HIS A 815 -5.34 19.18 6.71
C HIS A 815 -5.39 18.04 7.74
N TYR A 816 -6.57 17.46 8.02
CA TYR A 816 -6.74 16.41 9.04
C TYR A 816 -5.93 15.11 8.83
N LEU A 817 -5.29 14.93 7.67
CA LEU A 817 -4.36 13.83 7.39
C LEU A 817 -2.91 14.15 7.78
N ASN A 818 -2.67 15.37 8.22
CA ASN A 818 -1.40 15.89 8.66
C ASN A 818 -1.34 15.96 10.18
N HIS A 819 -0.15 15.78 10.73
CA HIS A 819 0.15 16.14 12.11
C HIS A 819 1.15 17.29 12.11
N VAL A 820 0.77 18.41 12.74
CA VAL A 820 1.68 19.54 12.96
C VAL A 820 2.60 19.17 14.11
N THR A 821 3.90 19.41 13.97
CA THR A 821 4.85 19.25 15.08
C THR A 821 5.38 20.62 15.43
N LEU A 822 5.01 21.15 16.59
CA LEU A 822 5.47 22.43 17.09
C LEU A 822 6.56 22.21 18.16
N PRO A 823 7.65 23.00 18.15
CA PRO A 823 8.61 23.03 19.24
C PRO A 823 7.95 23.36 20.59
N PRO A 824 8.36 22.76 21.73
CA PRO A 824 7.80 23.12 23.04
C PRO A 824 7.98 24.60 23.41
N THR A 825 9.01 25.25 22.86
CA THR A 825 9.38 26.65 23.04
C THR A 825 8.35 27.65 22.52
N VAL A 826 7.49 27.24 21.58
CA VAL A 826 6.45 28.11 20.99
C VAL A 826 5.08 27.98 21.65
N ALA A 827 4.98 27.19 22.72
CA ALA A 827 3.73 26.94 23.44
C ALA A 827 3.09 28.25 23.92
N GLY A 828 1.82 28.47 23.57
CA GLY A 828 1.07 29.70 23.89
C GLY A 828 1.16 30.79 22.83
N SER A 829 2.18 30.78 21.96
CA SER A 829 2.32 31.71 20.83
C SER A 829 1.95 31.05 19.49
N VAL A 830 2.13 29.74 19.36
CA VAL A 830 1.71 28.95 18.19
C VAL A 830 0.89 27.75 18.66
N LEU A 831 -0.33 27.60 18.16
CA LEU A 831 -1.29 26.57 18.56
C LEU A 831 -1.69 25.71 17.36
N ASP A 832 -1.60 24.39 17.48
CA ASP A 832 -2.15 23.47 16.48
C ASP A 832 -3.66 23.29 16.71
N VAL A 833 -4.45 23.75 15.76
CA VAL A 833 -5.92 23.64 15.77
C VAL A 833 -6.43 22.70 14.68
N SER A 834 -5.56 21.89 14.07
CA SER A 834 -5.90 20.96 12.98
C SER A 834 -6.90 19.88 13.38
N ALA A 835 -7.02 19.57 14.67
CA ALA A 835 -8.03 18.65 15.21
C ALA A 835 -9.45 19.25 15.16
N HIS A 836 -9.58 20.58 15.15
CA HIS A 836 -10.88 21.23 15.06
C HIS A 836 -11.41 21.19 13.64
N HIS A 837 -12.61 20.66 13.53
CA HIS A 837 -13.20 20.27 12.27
C HIS A 837 -13.96 21.41 11.57
N ASP A 838 -14.66 22.25 12.31
CA ASP A 838 -15.36 23.43 11.78
C ASP A 838 -14.38 24.60 11.62
N VAL A 839 -14.39 25.27 10.46
CA VAL A 839 -13.46 26.39 10.16
C VAL A 839 -14.07 27.75 10.45
N ALA A 840 -15.40 27.89 10.35
CA ALA A 840 -16.06 29.19 10.45
C ALA A 840 -15.74 29.92 11.77
N PRO A 841 -15.75 29.26 12.95
CA PRO A 841 -15.38 29.92 14.21
C PRO A 841 -13.93 30.45 14.24
N PHE A 842 -13.01 29.78 13.54
CA PHE A 842 -11.62 30.24 13.44
C PHE A 842 -11.47 31.43 12.50
N LEU A 843 -12.25 31.47 11.41
CA LEU A 843 -12.27 32.62 10.51
C LEU A 843 -12.80 33.86 11.24
N GLU A 844 -13.90 33.73 11.97
CA GLU A 844 -14.46 34.82 12.76
C GLU A 844 -13.52 35.27 13.89
N LEU A 845 -12.80 34.33 14.52
CA LEU A 845 -11.82 34.64 15.58
C LEU A 845 -10.58 35.35 15.05
N ALA A 846 -10.11 35.02 13.84
CA ALA A 846 -8.83 35.47 13.31
C ALA A 846 -8.84 36.96 12.88
N ASP A 847 -7.82 37.69 13.33
CA ASP A 847 -7.48 39.04 12.90
C ASP A 847 -6.84 39.07 11.49
N VAL A 848 -6.06 38.03 11.17
CA VAL A 848 -5.36 37.87 9.90
C VAL A 848 -5.46 36.43 9.43
N LEU A 849 -5.73 36.22 8.13
CA LEU A 849 -5.61 34.90 7.50
C LEU A 849 -4.29 34.81 6.71
N VAL A 850 -3.49 33.80 7.03
CA VAL A 850 -2.35 33.37 6.21
C VAL A 850 -2.76 32.10 5.48
N THR A 851 -2.68 32.09 4.16
CA THR A 851 -3.10 30.96 3.32
C THR A 851 -2.23 30.87 2.07
N ASP A 852 -2.46 29.87 1.24
CA ASP A 852 -1.92 29.73 -0.11
C ASP A 852 -3.09 29.62 -1.12
N TYR A 853 -3.13 28.57 -1.92
CA TYR A 853 -4.16 28.23 -2.91
C TYR A 853 -5.46 27.65 -2.33
N SER A 854 -5.85 28.05 -1.12
CA SER A 854 -7.01 27.51 -0.40
C SER A 854 -8.29 28.26 -0.74
N SER A 855 -9.41 27.53 -0.89
CA SER A 855 -10.72 28.15 -1.08
C SER A 855 -11.21 28.93 0.15
N VAL A 856 -10.58 28.74 1.31
CA VAL A 856 -10.92 29.50 2.53
C VAL A 856 -10.72 31.01 2.36
N MET A 857 -9.87 31.41 1.40
CA MET A 857 -9.65 32.82 1.07
C MET A 857 -10.94 33.54 0.64
N PHE A 858 -11.83 32.84 -0.06
CA PHE A 858 -13.10 33.38 -0.52
C PHE A 858 -14.08 33.63 0.65
N ASP A 859 -14.03 32.80 1.68
CA ASP A 859 -14.89 32.94 2.87
C ASP A 859 -14.36 34.05 3.77
N TYR A 860 -13.06 34.04 4.07
CA TYR A 860 -12.45 35.02 4.97
C TYR A 860 -12.49 36.45 4.44
N ALA A 861 -12.41 36.63 3.12
CA ALA A 861 -12.51 37.96 2.51
C ALA A 861 -13.83 38.68 2.86
N LEU A 862 -14.90 37.95 3.22
CA LEU A 862 -16.18 38.54 3.62
C LEU A 862 -16.09 39.39 4.89
N LEU A 863 -15.08 39.15 5.73
CA LEU A 863 -14.82 39.92 6.95
C LEU A 863 -14.13 41.26 6.67
N ASP A 864 -13.64 41.50 5.45
CA ASP A 864 -12.79 42.65 5.08
C ASP A 864 -11.52 42.81 5.97
N ARG A 865 -11.01 41.68 6.50
CA ARG A 865 -9.80 41.63 7.32
C ARG A 865 -8.55 41.30 6.50
N PRO A 866 -7.35 41.65 6.98
CA PRO A 866 -6.12 41.42 6.23
C PRO A 866 -5.82 39.94 5.96
N MET A 867 -5.17 39.69 4.82
CA MET A 867 -4.81 38.36 4.36
C MET A 867 -3.39 38.37 3.82
N VAL A 868 -2.64 37.29 4.02
CA VAL A 868 -1.29 37.08 3.46
C VAL A 868 -1.26 35.75 2.72
N PHE A 869 -0.75 35.77 1.49
CA PHE A 869 -0.65 34.59 0.64
C PHE A 869 0.78 34.05 0.65
N PHE A 870 1.06 33.05 1.48
CA PHE A 870 2.40 32.44 1.55
C PHE A 870 2.54 31.32 0.52
N THR A 871 2.98 31.69 -0.68
CA THR A 871 3.06 30.85 -1.89
C THR A 871 4.48 30.38 -2.19
N TYR A 872 5.18 29.86 -1.18
CA TYR A 872 6.59 29.43 -1.26
C TYR A 872 6.90 28.37 -2.34
N ASP A 873 5.89 27.66 -2.83
CA ASP A 873 6.01 26.59 -3.82
C ASP A 873 5.24 26.87 -5.12
N TYR A 874 5.01 28.14 -5.46
CA TYR A 874 4.20 28.55 -6.62
C TYR A 874 4.56 27.86 -7.92
N GLN A 875 5.85 27.83 -8.27
CA GLN A 875 6.32 27.22 -9.52
C GLN A 875 6.01 25.71 -9.57
N ALA A 876 6.29 24.98 -8.48
CA ALA A 876 5.98 23.55 -8.40
C ALA A 876 4.46 23.32 -8.44
N TYR A 877 3.69 24.14 -7.74
CA TYR A 877 2.24 23.96 -7.60
C TYR A 877 1.48 24.17 -8.92
N VAL A 878 1.89 25.17 -9.72
CA VAL A 878 1.29 25.46 -11.04
C VAL A 878 1.54 24.32 -12.02
N HIS A 879 2.68 23.63 -11.92
CA HIS A 879 3.06 22.57 -12.85
C HIS A 879 2.63 21.15 -12.41
N GLU A 880 2.35 20.90 -11.13
CA GLU A 880 2.11 19.55 -10.61
C GLU A 880 0.63 19.13 -10.40
N GLN A 881 -0.37 20.03 -10.40
CA GLN A 881 -1.75 19.64 -10.06
C GLN A 881 -2.87 20.36 -10.82
N ARG A 882 -3.81 19.57 -11.37
CA ARG A 882 -5.21 19.86 -11.81
C ARG A 882 -5.52 21.14 -12.64
N GLY A 883 -4.64 22.13 -12.73
CA GLY A 883 -4.88 23.48 -13.25
C GLY A 883 -5.72 24.33 -12.29
N THR A 884 -5.53 25.65 -12.30
CA THR A 884 -6.42 26.65 -11.69
C THR A 884 -7.37 27.26 -12.73
N TYR A 885 -8.45 27.90 -12.28
CA TYR A 885 -9.39 28.64 -13.14
C TYR A 885 -8.92 30.07 -13.44
N PHE A 886 -8.11 30.65 -12.56
CA PHE A 886 -7.49 31.96 -12.72
C PHE A 886 -6.11 31.98 -12.04
N ASP A 887 -5.28 32.96 -12.36
CA ASP A 887 -4.01 33.19 -11.69
C ASP A 887 -4.25 34.00 -10.40
N LEU A 888 -3.85 33.46 -9.25
CA LEU A 888 -4.04 34.11 -7.96
C LEU A 888 -3.29 35.44 -7.88
N ARG A 889 -2.15 35.60 -8.56
CA ARG A 889 -1.33 36.82 -8.57
C ARG A 889 -2.09 38.02 -9.12
N GLU A 890 -3.04 37.79 -10.03
CA GLU A 890 -3.82 38.86 -10.67
C GLU A 890 -4.99 39.35 -9.80
N HIS A 891 -5.43 38.51 -8.85
CA HIS A 891 -6.68 38.74 -8.12
C HIS A 891 -6.51 38.75 -6.59
N ALA A 892 -5.31 38.57 -6.06
CA ALA A 892 -5.13 38.37 -4.63
C ALA A 892 -5.61 39.57 -3.79
N PRO A 893 -6.41 39.33 -2.74
CA PRO A 893 -6.87 40.36 -1.79
C PRO A 893 -5.82 40.77 -0.74
N GLY A 894 -4.55 40.43 -0.94
CA GLY A 894 -3.45 40.64 -0.01
C GLY A 894 -2.09 40.36 -0.66
N PRO A 895 -0.96 40.64 0.02
CA PRO A 895 0.37 40.39 -0.53
C PRO A 895 0.61 38.90 -0.77
N LEU A 896 1.29 38.58 -1.88
CA LEU A 896 1.84 37.27 -2.15
C LEU A 896 3.33 37.27 -1.81
N VAL A 897 3.72 36.33 -0.98
CA VAL A 897 5.08 36.21 -0.46
C VAL A 897 5.56 34.79 -0.69
N GLU A 898 6.82 34.63 -1.08
CA GLU A 898 7.40 33.33 -1.43
C GLU A 898 8.49 32.90 -0.44
N THR A 899 9.02 33.83 0.36
CA THR A 899 10.10 33.57 1.32
C THR A 899 9.66 33.88 2.76
N GLU A 900 10.32 33.25 3.73
CA GLU A 900 10.06 33.49 5.15
C GLU A 900 10.26 34.96 5.54
N GLU A 901 11.34 35.61 5.10
CA GLU A 901 11.58 37.03 5.43
C GLU A 901 10.51 37.95 4.81
N ALA A 902 10.05 37.66 3.59
CA ALA A 902 8.94 38.41 2.99
C ALA A 902 7.63 38.17 3.75
N PHE A 903 7.39 36.94 4.22
CA PHE A 903 6.25 36.61 5.06
C PHE A 903 6.28 37.37 6.40
N PHE A 904 7.41 37.38 7.09
CA PHE A 904 7.56 38.13 8.34
C PHE A 904 7.47 39.64 8.12
N GLY A 905 8.06 40.18 7.05
CA GLY A 905 7.92 41.59 6.68
C GLY A 905 6.45 41.98 6.46
N ALA A 906 5.68 41.14 5.76
CA ALA A 906 4.25 41.38 5.57
C ALA A 906 3.48 41.42 6.92
N LEU A 907 3.85 40.60 7.91
CA LEU A 907 3.22 40.63 9.24
C LEU A 907 3.58 41.89 10.05
N GLU A 908 4.78 42.42 9.88
CA GLU A 908 5.21 43.68 10.50
C GLU A 908 4.41 44.87 9.96
N GLU A 909 4.24 44.94 8.63
CA GLU A 909 3.47 45.98 7.95
C GLU A 909 1.98 45.96 8.31
N LEU A 910 1.41 44.76 8.52
CA LEU A 910 0.04 44.61 9.03
C LEU A 910 -0.13 45.23 10.43
N GLY A 911 0.88 45.10 11.29
CA GLY A 911 0.92 45.74 12.60
C GLY A 911 0.94 47.28 12.54
N ALA A 912 1.34 47.86 11.40
CA ALA A 912 1.39 49.31 11.17
C ALA A 912 0.09 49.89 10.57
N GLY A 913 -0.96 49.08 10.40
CA GLY A 913 -2.31 49.54 10.02
C GLY A 913 -2.85 49.03 8.68
N GLY A 914 -2.06 48.31 7.88
CA GLY A 914 -2.53 47.37 6.84
C GLY A 914 -3.61 47.86 5.84
N ARG A 915 -3.62 49.15 5.48
CA ARG A 915 -4.69 49.75 4.63
C ARG A 915 -4.51 49.55 3.13
N GLU A 916 -3.31 49.18 2.68
CA GLU A 916 -2.96 49.12 1.25
C GLU A 916 -3.89 48.22 0.43
N TYR A 917 -4.26 47.05 0.97
CA TYR A 917 -5.05 46.05 0.25
C TYR A 917 -6.57 46.18 0.45
N ALA A 918 -7.07 47.20 1.15
CA ALA A 918 -8.51 47.34 1.42
C ALA A 918 -9.36 47.42 0.13
N ALA A 919 -8.88 48.17 -0.87
CA ALA A 919 -9.56 48.24 -2.17
C ALA A 919 -9.52 46.91 -2.94
N ALA A 920 -8.42 46.15 -2.82
CA ALA A 920 -8.30 44.83 -3.44
C ALA A 920 -9.27 43.82 -2.79
N ARG A 921 -9.40 43.82 -1.46
CA ARG A 921 -10.37 42.99 -0.74
C ARG A 921 -11.81 43.27 -1.17
N LYS A 922 -12.19 44.55 -1.28
CA LYS A 922 -13.53 44.94 -1.76
C LYS A 922 -13.81 44.47 -3.18
N ARG A 923 -12.84 44.61 -4.10
CA ARG A 923 -12.97 44.06 -5.47
C ARG A 923 -13.08 42.54 -5.48
N PHE A 924 -12.31 41.87 -4.63
CA PHE A 924 -12.33 40.41 -4.52
C PHE A 924 -13.70 39.91 -4.04
N VAL A 925 -14.27 40.51 -2.99
CA VAL A 925 -15.62 40.17 -2.50
C VAL A 925 -16.68 40.48 -3.56
N ALA A 926 -16.60 41.62 -4.24
CA ALA A 926 -17.55 41.96 -5.31
C ALA A 926 -17.53 40.94 -6.46
N HIS A 927 -16.36 40.37 -6.77
CA HIS A 927 -16.22 39.39 -7.86
C HIS A 927 -16.55 37.96 -7.43
N PHE A 928 -16.12 37.53 -6.24
CA PHE A 928 -16.17 36.14 -5.81
C PHE A 928 -17.23 35.85 -4.74
N GLY A 929 -17.87 36.87 -4.17
CA GLY A 929 -18.91 36.77 -3.12
C GLY A 929 -20.17 37.59 -3.41
N GLU A 930 -20.50 37.81 -4.69
CA GLU A 930 -21.64 38.61 -5.18
C GLU A 930 -22.98 38.32 -4.47
N TYR A 931 -23.23 37.05 -4.10
CA TYR A 931 -24.48 36.62 -3.47
C TYR A 931 -24.41 36.48 -1.95
N GLU A 932 -23.27 36.81 -1.33
CA GLU A 932 -23.06 36.69 0.12
C GLU A 932 -23.67 37.88 0.87
N ARG A 933 -24.96 37.77 1.20
CA ARG A 933 -25.74 38.83 1.89
C ARG A 933 -25.85 38.65 3.40
N GLY A 934 -25.34 37.54 3.94
CA GLY A 934 -25.44 37.22 5.36
C GLY A 934 -26.81 36.70 5.79
N ASP A 935 -27.59 36.18 4.84
CA ASP A 935 -28.92 35.63 5.03
C ASP A 935 -29.23 34.41 4.15
N ALA A 936 -28.18 33.68 3.72
CA ALA A 936 -28.30 32.51 2.87
C ALA A 936 -29.13 31.41 3.55
N ALA A 937 -28.88 31.13 4.83
CA ALA A 937 -29.63 30.14 5.60
C ALA A 937 -31.11 30.53 5.67
N ARG A 938 -31.40 31.79 6.05
CA ARG A 938 -32.78 32.30 6.16
C ARG A 938 -33.51 32.22 4.83
N THR A 939 -32.86 32.64 3.74
CA THR A 939 -33.42 32.61 2.38
C THR A 939 -33.81 31.19 1.97
N LEU A 940 -32.96 30.20 2.25
CA LEU A 940 -33.28 28.79 1.98
C LEU A 940 -34.45 28.30 2.83
N VAL A 941 -34.51 28.70 4.10
CA VAL A 941 -35.62 28.37 4.99
C VAL A 941 -36.94 28.93 4.46
N GLU A 942 -36.97 30.20 4.09
CA GLU A 942 -38.16 30.83 3.51
C GLU A 942 -38.58 30.19 2.19
N GLN A 943 -37.62 29.83 1.34
CA GLN A 943 -37.88 29.26 0.02
C GLN A 943 -38.40 27.82 0.07
N PHE A 944 -37.83 26.97 0.92
CA PHE A 944 -38.10 25.52 0.90
C PHE A 944 -38.91 25.02 2.09
N PHE A 945 -38.87 25.71 3.23
CA PHE A 945 -39.36 25.20 4.52
C PHE A 945 -40.40 26.09 5.19
N SER A 946 -40.77 27.24 4.61
CA SER A 946 -41.74 28.19 5.18
C SER A 946 -43.11 27.59 5.48
N HIS A 947 -43.57 26.63 4.68
CA HIS A 947 -44.84 25.92 4.89
C HIS A 947 -44.84 24.99 6.12
N TRP A 948 -43.71 24.86 6.85
CA TRP A 948 -43.60 24.17 8.14
C TRP A 948 -43.60 25.12 9.33
N SER A 949 -43.78 26.42 9.09
CA SER A 949 -44.12 27.38 10.13
C SER A 949 -45.56 27.11 10.61
N ARG A 950 -45.79 27.33 11.91
CA ARG A 950 -47.12 27.13 12.52
C ARG A 950 -48.13 28.17 12.07
#